data_AF-A0A558NMJ0-F1
#
_entry.id   AF-A0A558NMJ0-F1
#
_cell.length_a   1.000
_cell.length_b   1.000
_cell.length_c   1.000
_cell.angle_alpha   90.00
_cell.angle_beta   90.00
_cell.angle_gamma   90.00
#
_symmetry.space_group_name_H-M   'P 1'
#
loop_
_entity.id
_entity.type
_entity.pdbx_description
1 polymer ?
#
loop_
_entity_poly.entity_id
_entity_poly.type
_entity_poly.pdbx_seq_one_letter_code
_entity_poly.pdbx_strand_id
1 'polypeptide(L)'
;MESTQKKLSRVRSPRVHITYDVEIGNAIVQRELPLIVGILADLSGSPAEPLPVLKERDFVEIDRDNFDEVMEGFVPRLTMKVADSLSEEEGATTNIELLFKSINDFSPLNLVRSIPKTNEIYQARIHLRDFLAKLDGNDALDELLTQLLSDESLQTEVKGVYADQEDLSAVEPSEFISKLLEEGGMALDESQRSYALTLVGQFALDILGQEASDSAGDAADRMNDRISQIDNLLTQQINLVMHDEGFQKLEATWRGLHYLVMNTETSTRLKLRVLNVSKRDLLKDLQKASEFDQSALFKKVYEDEFGTYGGDPFSVLVGDYEFGRHPEDIELLEKLSGVAAAAHAPFIAAAYAKLFDLQDYFRLSQPRDLSKIFESAELIKWRSFRDSEDSRYVTLTLPKVLLRLPYGPDTVVVDGFDFKEDVDGTDASRYLWGNPAFILGQRITNAFSKFGWLAAIRGVEGGGLVEGLPAHTFRTAAGDVRLTCPTQVAITDRREKELNDLGFMAILHCKGTDKAAFFGGQTTNQPKKYNTDEANANARTSAMMPYILNASRFAHYIKVIMRDKVGSFLTKDNVSDYLNTWIASYVLIDDGAVNEIKARYPLREARIDVTDVPGKPGSYKATVFLKPHFQLEELSASIRLVADIPG
;
A
#
# COMPACT_ATOMS: atom_id res chain seq x y z
N MET A 1 18.93 21.88 -31.09
CA MET A 1 18.75 23.21 -31.73
C MET A 1 20.12 23.70 -32.18
N GLU A 2 20.32 23.99 -33.46
CA GLU A 2 21.56 24.70 -33.85
C GLU A 2 21.58 26.07 -33.18
N SER A 3 22.66 26.37 -32.46
CA SER A 3 22.90 27.65 -31.81
C SER A 3 22.61 28.81 -32.77
N THR A 4 21.89 29.81 -32.28
CA THR A 4 21.58 31.06 -32.99
C THR A 4 22.82 31.74 -33.58
N GLN A 5 24.01 31.45 -33.05
CA GLN A 5 25.31 31.93 -33.57
C GLN A 5 25.71 31.29 -34.90
N LYS A 6 25.34 30.03 -35.17
CA LYS A 6 25.66 29.34 -36.44
C LYS A 6 24.95 29.97 -37.63
N LYS A 7 23.76 30.55 -37.42
CA LYS A 7 23.01 31.27 -38.46
C LYS A 7 23.68 32.57 -38.94
N LEU A 8 24.51 33.22 -38.11
CA LEU A 8 25.23 34.44 -38.49
C LEU A 8 26.43 34.19 -39.44
N SER A 9 26.93 32.96 -39.52
CA SER A 9 28.07 32.59 -40.40
C SER A 9 27.76 32.67 -41.90
N ARG A 10 26.47 32.61 -42.28
CA ARG A 10 26.05 32.55 -43.68
C ARG A 10 25.91 33.91 -44.38
N VAL A 11 25.96 35.03 -43.64
CA VAL A 11 25.59 36.35 -44.18
C VAL A 11 26.72 37.38 -44.14
N ARG A 12 27.76 37.25 -43.29
CA ARG A 12 29.07 37.97 -43.36
C ARG A 12 29.94 37.58 -42.16
N SER A 13 31.16 37.07 -42.39
CA SER A 13 32.08 36.62 -41.34
C SER A 13 32.78 37.80 -40.62
N PRO A 14 32.67 37.95 -39.28
CA PRO A 14 33.46 38.92 -38.50
C PRO A 14 34.94 38.48 -38.37
N ARG A 15 35.85 39.44 -38.17
CA ARG A 15 37.31 39.23 -38.12
C ARG A 15 37.85 38.53 -36.85
N VAL A 16 37.03 38.32 -35.83
CA VAL A 16 37.36 37.47 -34.66
C VAL A 16 36.08 36.76 -34.23
N HIS A 17 36.15 35.44 -34.08
CA HIS A 17 35.05 34.58 -33.66
C HIS A 17 35.53 33.73 -32.49
N ILE A 18 34.85 33.80 -31.35
CA ILE A 18 35.04 32.89 -30.22
C ILE A 18 33.79 32.02 -30.20
N THR A 19 33.93 30.76 -30.62
CA THR A 19 32.91 29.74 -30.40
C THR A 19 33.08 29.18 -28.99
N TYR A 20 31.96 28.91 -28.32
CA TYR A 20 31.95 28.01 -27.18
C TYR A 20 31.62 26.63 -27.72
N ASP A 21 32.64 25.95 -28.25
CA ASP A 21 32.53 24.55 -28.62
C ASP A 21 32.90 23.73 -27.38
N VAL A 22 31.94 22.97 -26.85
CA VAL A 22 32.24 21.99 -25.81
C VAL A 22 33.00 20.85 -26.50
N GLU A 23 34.29 20.71 -26.23
CA GLU A 23 35.07 19.54 -26.65
C GLU A 23 34.58 18.31 -25.89
N ILE A 24 33.61 17.60 -26.46
CA ILE A 24 33.06 16.36 -25.90
C ILE A 24 33.91 15.11 -26.20
N GLY A 25 34.93 15.20 -27.06
CA GLY A 25 35.77 14.05 -27.42
C GLY A 25 34.94 12.82 -27.83
N ASN A 26 35.19 11.67 -27.17
CA ASN A 26 34.41 10.43 -27.31
C ASN A 26 33.28 10.28 -26.25
N ALA A 27 32.98 11.33 -25.47
CA ALA A 27 32.01 11.26 -24.39
C ALA A 27 30.59 11.09 -24.93
N ILE A 28 29.87 10.12 -24.37
CA ILE A 28 28.47 9.84 -24.69
C ILE A 28 27.60 10.67 -23.74
N VAL A 29 26.57 11.34 -24.27
CA VAL A 29 25.56 12.03 -23.44
C VAL A 29 24.90 10.99 -22.53
N GLN A 30 25.08 11.13 -21.22
CA GLN A 30 24.40 10.28 -20.24
C GLN A 30 22.90 10.62 -20.26
N ARG A 31 22.09 9.68 -20.75
CA ARG A 31 20.64 9.76 -20.67
C ARG A 31 20.20 8.92 -19.48
N GLU A 32 19.64 9.56 -18.46
CA GLU A 32 18.99 8.87 -17.35
C GLU A 32 17.50 8.72 -17.66
N LEU A 33 16.98 7.50 -17.52
CA LEU A 33 15.54 7.23 -17.65
C LEU A 33 14.90 7.27 -16.26
N PRO A 34 13.72 7.90 -16.11
CA PRO A 34 13.00 7.85 -14.86
C PRO A 34 12.55 6.41 -14.56
N LEU A 35 12.55 6.03 -13.28
CA LEU A 35 11.86 4.85 -12.80
C LEU A 35 10.38 5.17 -12.66
N ILE A 36 9.56 4.58 -13.52
CA ILE A 36 8.10 4.67 -13.39
C ILE A 36 7.56 3.37 -12.80
N VAL A 37 6.87 3.47 -11.67
CA VAL A 37 6.16 2.36 -11.03
C VAL A 37 4.67 2.49 -11.38
N GLY A 38 4.15 1.50 -12.10
CA GLY A 38 2.72 1.41 -12.40
C GLY A 38 1.99 0.64 -11.30
N ILE A 39 0.96 1.22 -10.71
CA ILE A 39 0.19 0.62 -9.61
C ILE A 39 -1.20 0.29 -10.13
N LEU A 40 -1.62 -0.98 -10.00
CA LEU A 40 -2.93 -1.48 -10.39
C LEU A 40 -3.69 -1.87 -9.12
N ALA A 41 -4.75 -1.16 -8.78
CA ALA A 41 -5.51 -1.41 -7.56
C ALA A 41 -6.99 -1.07 -7.74
N ASP A 42 -7.84 -1.68 -6.92
CA ASP A 42 -9.27 -1.37 -6.85
C ASP A 42 -9.49 -0.24 -5.83
N LEU A 43 -9.61 0.99 -6.32
CA LEU A 43 -9.57 2.20 -5.49
C LEU A 43 -10.95 2.78 -5.18
N SER A 44 -11.98 2.44 -5.96
CA SER A 44 -13.32 3.01 -5.81
C SER A 44 -14.26 2.18 -4.94
N GLY A 45 -13.96 0.90 -4.69
CA GLY A 45 -14.82 0.03 -3.89
C GLY A 45 -16.19 -0.23 -4.54
N SER A 46 -17.24 0.36 -3.98
CA SER A 46 -18.64 0.27 -4.45
C SER A 46 -19.12 1.60 -5.04
N PRO A 47 -18.63 2.00 -6.23
CA PRO A 47 -18.96 3.29 -6.82
C PRO A 47 -20.46 3.41 -7.11
N ALA A 48 -21.00 4.62 -6.96
CA ALA A 48 -22.43 4.89 -7.21
C ALA A 48 -22.78 4.77 -8.69
N GLU A 49 -21.88 5.26 -9.55
CA GLU A 49 -21.96 5.11 -11.00
C GLU A 49 -20.96 4.05 -11.46
N PRO A 50 -21.31 3.23 -12.48
CA PRO A 50 -20.37 2.26 -13.02
C PRO A 50 -19.15 2.99 -13.59
N LEU A 51 -17.96 2.53 -13.19
CA LEU A 51 -16.71 3.10 -13.69
C LEU A 51 -16.65 3.03 -15.23
N PRO A 52 -16.01 4.02 -15.90
CA PRO A 52 -15.76 3.97 -17.33
C PRO A 52 -15.07 2.67 -17.75
N VAL A 53 -15.18 2.31 -19.02
CA VAL A 53 -14.47 1.12 -19.54
C VAL A 53 -12.95 1.32 -19.40
N LEU A 54 -12.19 0.24 -19.21
CA LEU A 54 -10.75 0.31 -18.96
C LEU A 54 -9.96 1.14 -20.00
N LYS A 55 -10.43 1.16 -21.25
CA LYS A 55 -9.83 1.94 -22.33
C LYS A 55 -9.82 3.46 -22.05
N GLU A 56 -10.85 3.97 -21.37
CA GLU A 56 -11.05 5.40 -21.07
C GLU A 56 -10.42 5.82 -19.74
N ARG A 57 -9.93 4.88 -18.93
CA ARG A 57 -9.25 5.17 -17.66
C ARG A 57 -7.76 5.39 -17.91
N ASP A 58 -7.18 6.44 -17.35
CA ASP A 58 -5.75 6.72 -17.54
C ASP A 58 -4.95 6.54 -16.24
N PHE A 59 -3.64 6.34 -16.40
CA PHE A 59 -2.71 6.34 -15.29
C PHE A 59 -2.58 7.76 -14.73
N VAL A 60 -2.81 7.92 -13.43
CA VAL A 60 -2.69 9.20 -12.73
C VAL A 60 -1.39 9.20 -11.95
N GLU A 61 -0.58 10.26 -12.08
CA GLU A 61 0.64 10.42 -11.28
C GLU A 61 0.28 10.74 -9.82
N ILE A 62 0.88 10.02 -8.89
CA ILE A 62 0.64 10.16 -7.45
C ILE A 62 1.96 10.37 -6.69
N ASP A 63 1.96 11.32 -5.78
CA ASP A 63 3.04 11.63 -4.87
C ASP A 63 2.50 11.99 -3.48
N ARG A 64 3.37 12.50 -2.59
CA ARG A 64 3.00 12.83 -1.22
C ARG A 64 2.15 14.10 -1.12
N ASP A 65 2.24 14.98 -2.10
CA ASP A 65 1.60 16.30 -2.08
C ASP A 65 0.18 16.20 -2.67
N ASN A 66 -0.05 15.34 -3.65
CA ASN A 66 -1.35 15.18 -4.32
C ASN A 66 -2.14 13.93 -3.89
N PHE A 67 -1.70 13.20 -2.86
CA PHE A 67 -2.31 11.93 -2.45
C PHE A 67 -3.82 12.03 -2.22
N ASP A 68 -4.25 12.99 -1.40
CA ASP A 68 -5.68 13.17 -1.07
C ASP A 68 -6.48 13.69 -2.28
N GLU A 69 -5.88 14.49 -3.18
CA GLU A 69 -6.53 14.92 -4.42
C GLU A 69 -6.81 13.75 -5.36
N VAL A 70 -5.83 12.85 -5.50
CA VAL A 70 -5.97 11.61 -6.29
C VAL A 70 -7.01 10.69 -5.65
N MET A 71 -7.03 10.61 -4.32
CA MET A 71 -8.03 9.85 -3.58
C MET A 71 -9.44 10.38 -3.82
N GLU A 72 -9.67 11.68 -3.64
CA GLU A 72 -10.97 12.31 -3.92
C GLU A 72 -11.40 12.12 -5.38
N GLY A 73 -10.46 12.20 -6.33
CA GLY A 73 -10.73 12.01 -7.76
C GLY A 73 -11.23 10.61 -8.13
N PHE A 74 -10.88 9.56 -7.37
CA PHE A 74 -11.38 8.20 -7.59
C PHE A 74 -12.71 7.90 -6.87
N VAL A 75 -13.20 8.85 -6.07
CA VAL A 75 -14.45 8.78 -5.30
C VAL A 75 -14.63 7.43 -4.57
N PRO A 76 -13.72 7.04 -3.65
CA PRO A 76 -13.86 5.81 -2.88
C PRO A 76 -15.18 5.82 -2.11
N ARG A 77 -16.01 4.82 -2.40
CA ARG A 77 -17.33 4.66 -1.80
C ARG A 77 -17.50 3.25 -1.32
N LEU A 78 -18.13 3.09 -0.16
CA LEU A 78 -18.46 1.78 0.39
C LEU A 78 -19.89 1.76 0.86
N THR A 79 -20.63 0.74 0.43
CA THR A 79 -21.98 0.47 0.93
C THR A 79 -21.95 -0.88 1.61
N MET A 80 -22.29 -0.91 2.89
CA MET A 80 -22.24 -2.12 3.71
C MET A 80 -23.51 -2.23 4.55
N LYS A 81 -23.81 -3.46 4.97
CA LYS A 81 -24.91 -3.75 5.90
C LYS A 81 -24.31 -4.31 7.16
N VAL A 82 -24.34 -3.53 8.23
CA VAL A 82 -23.70 -3.86 9.51
C VAL A 82 -24.78 -4.07 10.56
N ALA A 83 -24.50 -4.90 11.57
CA ALA A 83 -25.37 -5.00 12.74
C ALA A 83 -25.50 -3.62 13.42
N ASP A 84 -26.72 -3.30 13.83
CA ASP A 84 -27.01 -2.06 14.54
C ASP A 84 -26.98 -2.35 16.05
N SER A 85 -25.87 -1.99 16.69
CA SER A 85 -25.71 -2.08 18.15
C SER A 85 -26.39 -0.93 18.90
N LEU A 86 -26.88 0.09 18.19
CA LEU A 86 -27.52 1.27 18.76
C LEU A 86 -29.04 1.09 18.87
N SER A 87 -29.63 0.14 18.14
CA SER A 87 -31.06 -0.17 18.25
C SER A 87 -31.34 -1.20 19.33
N GLU A 88 -32.45 -1.04 20.05
CA GLU A 88 -32.93 -1.99 21.07
C GLU A 88 -33.45 -3.32 20.47
N GLU A 89 -33.58 -3.41 19.15
CA GLU A 89 -34.05 -4.63 18.45
C GLU A 89 -32.91 -5.63 18.21
N GLU A 90 -33.08 -6.85 18.75
CA GLU A 90 -32.10 -7.93 18.63
C GLU A 90 -31.97 -8.40 17.16
N GLY A 91 -30.77 -8.22 16.59
CA GLY A 91 -30.48 -8.60 15.20
C GLY A 91 -30.80 -7.54 14.14
N ALA A 92 -31.10 -6.31 14.55
CA ALA A 92 -31.25 -5.18 13.65
C ALA A 92 -29.97 -4.91 12.84
N THR A 93 -30.16 -4.40 11.62
CA THR A 93 -29.06 -4.13 10.70
C THR A 93 -29.28 -2.77 10.05
N THR A 94 -28.21 -2.00 9.93
CA THR A 94 -28.23 -0.67 9.32
C THR A 94 -27.38 -0.68 8.04
N ASN A 95 -27.94 -0.10 6.99
CA ASN A 95 -27.21 0.15 5.75
C ASN A 95 -26.40 1.43 5.92
N ILE A 96 -25.09 1.32 5.78
CA ILE A 96 -24.16 2.42 5.93
C ILE A 96 -23.55 2.71 4.57
N GLU A 97 -23.53 3.98 4.22
CA GLU A 97 -22.84 4.51 3.05
C GLU A 97 -21.71 5.41 3.52
N LEU A 98 -20.48 5.06 3.16
CA LEU A 98 -19.27 5.81 3.48
C LEU A 98 -18.66 6.35 2.19
N LEU A 99 -18.31 7.63 2.21
CA LEU A 99 -17.57 8.30 1.17
C LEU A 99 -16.25 8.78 1.76
N PHE A 100 -15.14 8.45 1.10
CA PHE A 100 -13.81 8.84 1.57
C PHE A 100 -13.19 9.84 0.60
N LYS A 101 -12.65 10.93 1.14
CA LYS A 101 -11.94 11.98 0.41
C LYS A 101 -10.47 12.06 0.81
N SER A 102 -10.17 11.75 2.07
CA SER A 102 -8.82 11.76 2.62
C SER A 102 -8.48 10.45 3.33
N ILE A 103 -7.18 10.18 3.51
CA ILE A 103 -6.75 9.01 4.29
C ILE A 103 -7.23 9.06 5.75
N ASN A 104 -7.47 10.27 6.28
CA ASN A 104 -7.95 10.47 7.64
C ASN A 104 -9.43 10.11 7.80
N ASP A 105 -10.19 9.95 6.71
CA ASP A 105 -11.59 9.56 6.78
C ASP A 105 -11.77 8.10 7.25
N PHE A 106 -10.70 7.29 7.18
CA PHE A 106 -10.62 5.97 7.79
C PHE A 106 -10.37 6.02 9.31
N SER A 107 -10.24 7.20 9.93
CA SER A 107 -10.09 7.32 11.38
C SER A 107 -11.42 7.11 12.11
N PRO A 108 -11.44 6.52 13.32
CA PRO A 108 -12.67 6.25 14.06
C PRO A 108 -13.54 7.48 14.27
N LEU A 109 -12.93 8.64 14.57
CA LEU A 109 -13.66 9.90 14.74
C LEU A 109 -14.38 10.34 13.46
N ASN A 110 -13.72 10.26 12.30
CA ASN A 110 -14.34 10.66 11.05
C ASN A 110 -15.41 9.67 10.61
N LEU A 111 -15.28 8.38 10.92
CA LEU A 111 -16.34 7.39 10.74
C LEU A 111 -17.58 7.73 11.58
N VAL A 112 -17.39 8.07 12.87
CA VAL A 112 -18.49 8.51 13.75
C VAL A 112 -19.23 9.71 13.17
N ARG A 113 -18.51 10.69 12.61
CA ARG A 113 -19.10 11.89 11.99
C ARG A 113 -19.80 11.61 10.66
N SER A 114 -19.33 10.60 9.92
CA SER A 114 -19.85 10.30 8.58
C SER A 114 -21.17 9.52 8.62
N ILE A 115 -21.41 8.76 9.69
CA ILE A 115 -22.62 7.97 9.87
C ILE A 115 -23.64 8.82 10.66
N PRO A 116 -24.84 9.12 10.10
CA PRO A 116 -25.79 10.06 10.72
C PRO A 116 -26.15 9.72 12.17
N LYS A 117 -26.53 8.47 12.45
CA LYS A 117 -26.91 8.01 13.81
C LYS A 117 -25.79 8.17 14.83
N THR A 118 -24.55 7.78 14.49
CA THR A 118 -23.43 7.91 15.43
C THR A 118 -23.00 9.36 15.59
N ASN A 119 -23.15 10.19 14.55
CA ASN A 119 -22.84 11.61 14.63
C ASN A 119 -23.79 12.32 15.60
N GLU A 120 -25.09 12.03 15.57
CA GLU A 120 -26.07 12.56 16.53
C GLU A 120 -25.68 12.23 17.98
N ILE A 121 -25.35 10.96 18.24
CA ILE A 121 -24.88 10.50 19.57
C ILE A 121 -23.56 11.19 19.96
N TYR A 122 -22.66 11.41 19.01
CA TYR A 122 -21.41 12.11 19.26
C TYR A 122 -21.60 13.61 19.53
N GLN A 123 -22.57 14.27 18.89
CA GLN A 123 -22.93 15.65 19.22
C GLN A 123 -23.53 15.74 20.64
N ALA A 124 -24.39 14.80 21.01
CA ALA A 124 -24.91 14.69 22.38
C ALA A 124 -23.77 14.61 23.40
N ARG A 125 -22.75 13.78 23.13
CA ARG A 125 -21.54 13.69 23.95
C ARG A 125 -20.78 15.02 24.05
N ILE A 126 -20.61 15.74 22.93
CA ILE A 126 -19.96 17.05 22.93
C ILE A 126 -20.72 18.02 23.83
N HIS A 127 -22.05 18.10 23.70
CA HIS A 127 -22.89 18.95 24.53
C HIS A 127 -22.76 18.61 26.01
N LEU A 128 -22.80 17.33 26.39
CA LEU A 128 -22.61 16.94 27.79
C LEU A 128 -21.22 17.31 28.33
N ARG A 129 -20.17 17.16 27.52
CA ARG A 129 -18.81 17.55 27.91
C ARG A 129 -18.66 19.06 28.06
N ASP A 130 -19.26 19.83 27.16
CA ASP A 130 -19.23 21.29 27.21
C ASP A 130 -20.06 21.82 28.38
N PHE A 131 -21.16 21.13 28.74
CA PHE A 131 -21.94 21.43 29.93
C PHE A 131 -21.16 21.14 31.22
N LEU A 132 -20.44 20.02 31.27
CA LEU A 132 -19.54 19.69 32.39
C LEU A 132 -18.41 20.72 32.52
N ALA A 133 -17.81 21.16 31.42
CA ALA A 133 -16.78 22.21 31.44
C ALA A 133 -17.30 23.57 31.95
N LYS A 134 -18.60 23.86 31.77
CA LYS A 134 -19.25 25.06 32.34
C LYS A 134 -19.60 24.92 33.82
N LEU A 135 -19.81 23.69 34.28
CA LEU A 135 -20.04 23.38 35.68
C LEU A 135 -18.75 23.40 36.51
N ASP A 136 -17.61 23.05 35.90
CA ASP A 136 -16.30 23.08 36.55
C ASP A 136 -15.96 24.49 37.07
N GLY A 137 -15.93 24.65 38.40
CA GLY A 137 -15.68 25.92 39.09
C GLY A 137 -16.89 26.86 39.18
N ASN A 138 -18.11 26.41 38.88
CA ASN A 138 -19.35 27.20 38.97
C ASN A 138 -20.30 26.64 40.04
N ASP A 139 -20.06 27.03 41.29
CA ASP A 139 -20.83 26.58 42.46
C ASP A 139 -22.33 26.87 42.35
N ALA A 140 -22.72 27.99 41.73
CA ALA A 140 -24.13 28.38 41.58
C ALA A 140 -24.89 27.46 40.61
N LEU A 141 -24.24 27.03 39.52
CA LEU A 141 -24.83 26.09 38.58
C LEU A 141 -24.93 24.68 39.18
N ASP A 142 -23.91 24.28 39.95
CA ASP A 142 -23.90 22.98 40.64
C ASP A 142 -25.05 22.88 41.65
N GLU A 143 -25.24 23.89 42.52
CA GLU A 143 -26.36 23.93 43.47
C GLU A 143 -27.73 23.81 42.79
N LEU A 144 -27.92 24.51 41.66
CA LEU A 144 -29.17 24.45 40.88
C LEU A 144 -29.39 23.06 40.26
N LEU A 145 -28.34 22.39 39.80
CA LEU A 145 -28.45 21.02 39.28
C LEU A 145 -28.68 20.00 40.40
N THR A 146 -28.08 20.16 41.57
CA THR A 146 -28.38 19.33 42.74
C THR A 146 -29.86 19.47 43.14
N GLN A 147 -30.40 20.69 43.08
CA GLN A 147 -31.82 20.95 43.30
C GLN A 147 -32.69 20.23 42.26
N LEU A 148 -32.34 20.34 40.97
CA LEU A 148 -33.05 19.67 39.88
C LEU A 148 -33.03 18.13 40.03
N LEU A 149 -31.89 17.55 40.40
CA LEU A 149 -31.74 16.10 40.58
C LEU A 149 -32.47 15.57 41.82
N SER A 150 -32.75 16.42 42.81
CA SER A 150 -33.44 16.04 44.04
C SER A 150 -34.97 16.15 43.96
N ASP A 151 -35.50 16.91 43.01
CA ASP A 151 -36.93 17.22 42.90
C ASP A 151 -37.57 16.58 41.66
N GLU A 152 -38.39 15.54 41.86
CA GLU A 152 -39.09 14.84 40.77
C GLU A 152 -40.08 15.74 39.99
N SER A 153 -40.62 16.78 40.63
CA SER A 153 -41.55 17.70 39.96
C SER A 153 -40.82 18.58 38.95
N LEU A 154 -39.65 19.11 39.32
CA LEU A 154 -38.78 19.89 38.44
C LEU A 154 -38.21 19.03 37.31
N GLN A 155 -37.87 17.76 37.57
CA GLN A 155 -37.44 16.84 36.51
C GLN A 155 -38.53 16.61 35.47
N THR A 156 -39.78 16.45 35.91
CA THR A 156 -40.91 16.23 35.01
C THR A 156 -41.22 17.49 34.19
N GLU A 157 -41.13 18.67 34.80
CA GLU A 157 -41.29 19.96 34.12
C GLU A 157 -40.22 20.14 33.04
N VAL A 158 -38.94 20.00 33.39
CA VAL A 158 -37.82 20.20 32.47
C VAL A 158 -37.85 19.15 31.35
N LYS A 159 -38.13 17.87 31.65
CA LYS A 159 -38.34 16.85 30.61
C LYS A 159 -39.47 17.21 29.67
N GLY A 160 -40.62 17.64 30.20
CA GLY A 160 -41.81 17.96 29.42
C GLY A 160 -41.59 19.10 28.44
N VAL A 161 -40.68 20.02 28.75
CA VAL A 161 -40.28 21.14 27.87
C VAL A 161 -39.49 20.65 26.65
N TYR A 162 -38.70 19.57 26.79
CA TYR A 162 -37.79 19.06 25.75
C TYR A 162 -38.25 17.77 25.06
N ALA A 163 -39.21 17.01 25.61
CA ALA A 163 -39.58 15.67 25.14
C ALA A 163 -40.14 15.60 23.70
N ASP A 164 -40.79 16.67 23.22
CA ASP A 164 -41.47 16.72 21.91
C ASP A 164 -40.84 17.74 20.92
N GLN A 165 -39.67 18.31 21.25
CA GLN A 165 -39.03 19.36 20.44
C GLN A 165 -37.91 18.78 19.57
N GLU A 166 -38.03 18.91 18.24
CA GLU A 166 -36.96 18.53 17.29
C GLU A 166 -35.76 19.48 17.35
N ASP A 167 -35.96 20.74 17.77
CA ASP A 167 -34.90 21.75 17.92
C ASP A 167 -34.77 22.19 19.38
N LEU A 168 -33.72 21.68 20.05
CA LEU A 168 -33.40 21.98 21.45
C LEU A 168 -32.95 23.44 21.67
N SER A 169 -32.61 24.17 20.61
CA SER A 169 -32.06 25.54 20.69
C SER A 169 -33.12 26.64 20.72
N ALA A 170 -34.37 26.32 20.34
CA ALA A 170 -35.47 27.28 20.15
C ALA A 170 -36.63 27.10 21.14
N VAL A 171 -36.40 26.37 22.23
CA VAL A 171 -37.43 26.03 23.21
C VAL A 171 -37.75 27.23 24.12
N GLU A 172 -39.03 27.46 24.42
CA GLU A 172 -39.43 28.48 25.40
C GLU A 172 -38.99 28.03 26.81
N PRO A 173 -38.06 28.76 27.46
CA PRO A 173 -37.50 28.33 28.74
C PRO A 173 -38.55 28.46 29.85
N SER A 174 -38.71 27.40 30.65
CA SER A 174 -39.49 27.48 31.87
C SER A 174 -38.85 28.42 32.91
N GLU A 175 -39.58 28.73 33.99
CA GLU A 175 -39.08 29.62 35.04
C GLU A 175 -37.77 29.08 35.65
N PHE A 176 -37.67 27.75 35.81
CA PHE A 176 -36.47 27.09 36.30
C PHE A 176 -35.32 27.10 35.27
N ILE A 177 -35.60 26.87 33.98
CA ILE A 177 -34.58 26.92 32.92
C ILE A 177 -34.02 28.35 32.78
N SER A 178 -34.87 29.37 32.89
CA SER A 178 -34.44 30.76 32.87
C SER A 178 -33.53 31.09 34.04
N LYS A 179 -33.84 30.57 35.23
CA LYS A 179 -32.99 30.67 36.42
C LYS A 179 -31.63 30.00 36.21
N LEU A 180 -31.60 28.82 35.61
CA LEU A 180 -30.36 28.08 35.30
C LEU A 180 -29.49 28.82 34.26
N LEU A 181 -30.13 29.51 33.31
CA LEU A 181 -29.43 30.32 32.30
C LEU A 181 -28.83 31.61 32.88
N GLU A 182 -29.58 32.32 33.72
CA GLU A 182 -29.19 33.63 34.27
C GLU A 182 -28.37 33.53 35.55
N GLU A 183 -28.86 32.82 36.58
CA GLU A 183 -28.17 32.66 37.87
C GLU A 183 -27.04 31.63 37.79
N GLY A 184 -27.19 30.61 36.95
CA GLY A 184 -26.14 29.62 36.69
C GLY A 184 -25.02 30.10 35.76
N GLY A 185 -25.05 31.35 35.28
CA GLY A 185 -23.98 31.95 34.48
C GLY A 185 -23.74 31.26 33.12
N MET A 186 -24.74 30.55 32.60
CA MET A 186 -24.63 29.73 31.40
C MET A 186 -24.65 30.54 30.10
N ALA A 187 -25.31 31.70 30.10
CA ALA A 187 -25.35 32.65 28.99
C ALA A 187 -25.20 34.08 29.51
N LEU A 188 -24.15 34.77 29.08
CA LEU A 188 -23.93 36.20 29.40
C LEU A 188 -24.51 37.13 28.33
N ASP A 189 -24.58 36.63 27.09
CA ASP A 189 -25.09 37.35 25.92
C ASP A 189 -26.26 36.60 25.27
N GLU A 190 -27.13 37.33 24.58
CA GLU A 190 -28.31 36.78 23.89
C GLU A 190 -27.92 35.75 22.81
N SER A 191 -26.73 35.88 22.21
CA SER A 191 -26.19 34.92 21.25
C SER A 191 -25.78 33.57 21.85
N GLN A 192 -25.55 33.50 23.17
CA GLN A 192 -25.16 32.26 23.86
C GLN A 192 -26.38 31.49 24.37
N ARG A 193 -27.55 32.13 24.43
CA ARG A 193 -28.77 31.57 25.01
C ARG A 193 -29.26 30.33 24.26
N SER A 194 -29.23 30.35 22.92
CA SER A 194 -29.65 29.22 22.08
C SER A 194 -28.80 27.97 22.33
N TYR A 195 -27.48 28.12 22.37
CA TYR A 195 -26.56 27.02 22.63
C TYR A 195 -26.68 26.51 24.07
N ALA A 196 -26.84 27.41 25.05
CA ALA A 196 -27.07 27.02 26.44
C ALA A 196 -28.38 26.23 26.62
N LEU A 197 -29.45 26.57 25.90
CA LEU A 197 -30.69 25.78 25.87
C LEU A 197 -30.46 24.37 25.30
N THR A 198 -29.61 24.22 24.29
CA THR A 198 -29.23 22.91 23.75
C THR A 198 -28.50 22.05 24.79
N LEU A 199 -27.58 22.64 25.56
CA LEU A 199 -26.86 21.92 26.63
C LEU A 199 -27.83 21.39 27.70
N VAL A 200 -28.76 22.24 28.15
CA VAL A 200 -29.78 21.88 29.15
C VAL A 200 -30.75 20.83 28.61
N GLY A 201 -31.18 20.99 27.36
CA GLY A 201 -32.05 20.02 26.68
C GLY A 201 -31.39 18.65 26.55
N GLN A 202 -30.11 18.61 26.19
CA GLN A 202 -29.36 17.36 26.12
C GLN A 202 -29.24 16.69 27.49
N PHE A 203 -28.93 17.46 28.54
CA PHE A 203 -28.89 16.96 29.92
C PHE A 203 -30.26 16.40 30.34
N ALA A 204 -31.35 17.10 30.01
CA ALA A 204 -32.70 16.67 30.36
C ALA A 204 -33.10 15.34 29.68
N LEU A 205 -32.80 15.20 28.39
CA LEU A 205 -33.15 14.00 27.63
C LEU A 205 -32.28 12.80 28.00
N ASP A 206 -30.96 12.97 28.07
CA ASP A 206 -30.03 11.85 28.27
C ASP A 206 -29.90 11.39 29.72
N ILE A 207 -29.93 12.32 30.68
CA ILE A 207 -29.66 12.02 32.10
C ILE A 207 -30.95 11.89 32.88
N LEU A 208 -31.91 12.79 32.67
CA LEU A 208 -33.19 12.65 33.36
C LEU A 208 -34.05 11.58 32.68
N GLY A 209 -34.00 11.44 31.35
CA GLY A 209 -34.89 10.54 30.57
C GLY A 209 -34.72 9.03 30.83
N GLN A 210 -33.57 8.58 31.33
CA GLN A 210 -33.36 7.18 31.70
C GLN A 210 -33.94 6.89 33.09
N GLU A 211 -34.66 5.76 33.24
CA GLU A 211 -35.11 5.27 34.55
C GLU A 211 -33.88 5.12 35.47
N ALA A 212 -33.99 5.70 36.68
CA ALA A 212 -32.90 5.86 37.63
C ALA A 212 -32.04 4.59 37.74
N SER A 213 -30.87 4.62 37.09
CA SER A 213 -29.77 3.77 37.53
C SER A 213 -29.35 4.26 38.92
N ASP A 214 -29.03 3.34 39.82
CA ASP A 214 -28.64 3.55 41.23
C ASP A 214 -27.34 4.38 41.43
N SER A 215 -27.01 5.30 40.52
CA SER A 215 -25.91 6.25 40.66
C SER A 215 -26.28 7.34 41.68
N ALA A 216 -25.96 7.04 42.95
CA ALA A 216 -25.82 8.05 43.99
C ALA A 216 -24.54 8.86 43.70
N GLY A 217 -24.70 9.98 43.02
CA GLY A 217 -23.60 10.89 42.65
C GLY A 217 -24.13 12.25 42.20
N ASP A 218 -23.26 13.25 42.21
CA ASP A 218 -23.58 14.62 41.82
C ASP A 218 -23.82 14.73 40.30
N ALA A 219 -24.30 15.89 39.82
CA ALA A 219 -24.61 16.09 38.41
C ALA A 219 -23.41 15.83 37.49
N ALA A 220 -22.20 16.18 37.95
CA ALA A 220 -20.94 15.91 37.27
C ALA A 220 -20.67 14.41 37.09
N ASP A 221 -20.91 13.60 38.12
CA ASP A 221 -20.70 12.15 38.07
C ASP A 221 -21.66 11.50 37.06
N ARG A 222 -22.95 11.88 37.10
CA ARG A 222 -23.95 11.37 36.14
C ARG A 222 -23.61 11.74 34.70
N MET A 223 -23.09 12.94 34.46
CA MET A 223 -22.61 13.35 33.14
C MET A 223 -21.41 12.54 32.68
N ASN A 224 -20.42 12.31 33.55
CA ASN A 224 -19.24 11.50 33.22
C ASN A 224 -19.62 10.03 32.94
N ASP A 225 -20.52 9.46 33.74
CA ASP A 225 -21.04 8.11 33.53
C ASP A 225 -21.78 8.01 32.19
N ARG A 226 -22.62 9.00 31.86
CA ARG A 226 -23.32 9.04 30.57
C ARG A 226 -22.37 9.20 29.39
N ILE A 227 -21.37 10.07 29.49
CA ILE A 227 -20.32 10.21 28.46
C ILE A 227 -19.60 8.88 28.26
N SER A 228 -19.28 8.17 29.35
CA SER A 228 -18.63 6.85 29.28
C SER A 228 -19.53 5.79 28.63
N GLN A 229 -20.84 5.81 28.89
CA GLN A 229 -21.80 4.93 28.21
C GLN A 229 -21.88 5.23 26.71
N ILE A 230 -21.94 6.51 26.34
CA ILE A 230 -21.93 6.93 24.93
C ILE A 230 -20.65 6.48 24.24
N ASP A 231 -19.49 6.66 24.88
CA ASP A 231 -18.19 6.24 24.32
C ASP A 231 -18.15 4.71 24.10
N ASN A 232 -18.73 3.93 25.01
CA ASN A 232 -18.87 2.48 24.85
C ASN A 232 -19.80 2.09 23.68
N LEU A 233 -20.95 2.76 23.53
CA LEU A 233 -21.89 2.51 22.43
C LEU A 233 -21.27 2.86 21.07
N LEU A 234 -20.62 4.02 20.98
CA LEU A 234 -19.88 4.43 19.78
C LEU A 234 -18.77 3.43 19.46
N THR A 235 -18.02 2.99 20.47
CA THR A 235 -16.95 2.00 20.31
C THR A 235 -17.47 0.67 19.75
N GLN A 236 -18.58 0.14 20.27
CA GLN A 236 -19.18 -1.09 19.77
C GLN A 236 -19.61 -0.96 18.30
N GLN A 237 -20.32 0.12 17.96
CA GLN A 237 -20.80 0.32 16.59
C GLN A 237 -19.65 0.51 15.60
N ILE A 238 -18.64 1.29 15.95
CA ILE A 238 -17.50 1.57 15.07
C ILE A 238 -16.61 0.33 14.90
N ASN A 239 -16.43 -0.50 15.93
CA ASN A 239 -15.74 -1.78 15.80
C ASN A 239 -16.42 -2.70 14.76
N LEU A 240 -17.77 -2.76 14.75
CA LEU A 240 -18.50 -3.53 13.76
C LEU A 240 -18.30 -3.02 12.32
N VAL A 241 -18.22 -1.69 12.15
CA VAL A 241 -17.96 -1.06 10.84
C VAL A 241 -16.51 -1.29 10.39
N MET A 242 -15.54 -1.13 11.29
CA MET A 242 -14.12 -1.25 10.96
C MET A 242 -13.67 -2.69 10.70
N HIS A 243 -14.33 -3.68 11.29
CA HIS A 243 -14.03 -5.09 11.10
C HIS A 243 -14.86 -5.75 9.99
N ASP A 244 -15.65 -4.98 9.23
CA ASP A 244 -16.29 -5.48 8.00
C ASP A 244 -15.24 -5.80 6.92
N GLU A 245 -15.40 -6.92 6.22
CA GLU A 245 -14.44 -7.37 5.20
C GLU A 245 -14.29 -6.36 4.05
N GLY A 246 -15.38 -5.69 3.67
CA GLY A 246 -15.39 -4.67 2.62
C GLY A 246 -14.63 -3.42 3.05
N PHE A 247 -14.81 -3.00 4.30
CA PHE A 247 -14.10 -1.86 4.88
C PHE A 247 -12.61 -2.14 5.00
N GLN A 248 -12.25 -3.27 5.63
CA GLN A 248 -10.85 -3.66 5.81
C GLN A 248 -10.11 -3.78 4.49
N LYS A 249 -10.77 -4.33 3.45
CA LYS A 249 -10.16 -4.45 2.12
C LYS A 249 -9.87 -3.08 1.52
N LEU A 250 -10.85 -2.17 1.53
CA LEU A 250 -10.67 -0.83 0.97
C LEU A 250 -9.63 -0.02 1.76
N GLU A 251 -9.68 -0.08 3.10
CA GLU A 251 -8.69 0.54 3.97
C GLU A 251 -7.30 -0.05 3.75
N ALA A 252 -7.17 -1.37 3.59
CA ALA A 252 -5.89 -2.03 3.35
C ALA A 252 -5.26 -1.63 2.01
N THR A 253 -6.07 -1.51 0.94
CA THR A 253 -5.61 -1.02 -0.36
C THR A 253 -5.09 0.41 -0.26
N TRP A 254 -5.89 1.33 0.31
CA TRP A 254 -5.52 2.74 0.43
C TRP A 254 -4.34 2.97 1.38
N ARG A 255 -4.30 2.29 2.52
CA ARG A 255 -3.16 2.37 3.44
C ARG A 255 -1.91 1.71 2.89
N GLY A 256 -2.03 0.65 2.11
CA GLY A 256 -0.91 0.02 1.39
C GLY A 256 -0.31 0.98 0.35
N LEU A 257 -1.18 1.64 -0.43
CA LEU A 257 -0.77 2.69 -1.37
C LEU A 257 -0.13 3.88 -0.64
N HIS A 258 -0.74 4.34 0.45
CA HIS A 258 -0.21 5.40 1.30
C HIS A 258 1.19 5.03 1.85
N TYR A 259 1.38 3.79 2.31
CA TYR A 259 2.69 3.30 2.74
C TYR A 259 3.73 3.38 1.61
N LEU A 260 3.37 2.97 0.39
CA LEU A 260 4.28 3.03 -0.76
C LEU A 260 4.64 4.48 -1.11
N VAL A 261 3.66 5.38 -1.17
CA VAL A 261 3.85 6.79 -1.54
C VAL A 261 4.66 7.54 -0.48
N MET A 262 4.28 7.43 0.79
CA MET A 262 4.94 8.16 1.89
C MET A 262 6.36 7.67 2.17
N ASN A 263 6.69 6.43 1.82
CA ASN A 263 8.04 5.88 1.97
C ASN A 263 8.85 5.85 0.67
N THR A 264 8.35 6.45 -0.40
CA THR A 264 9.08 6.61 -1.67
C THR A 264 9.51 8.07 -1.86
N GLU A 265 10.73 8.28 -2.31
CA GLU A 265 11.28 9.60 -2.65
C GLU A 265 10.96 9.91 -4.11
N THR A 266 9.75 10.44 -4.36
CA THR A 266 9.32 10.84 -5.71
C THR A 266 10.11 12.07 -6.18
N SER A 267 10.46 12.08 -7.46
CA SER A 267 11.23 13.17 -8.09
C SER A 267 11.06 13.09 -9.61
N THR A 268 11.72 13.98 -10.35
CA THR A 268 11.78 13.88 -11.82
C THR A 268 12.35 12.55 -12.32
N ARG A 269 13.12 11.83 -11.49
CA ARG A 269 13.69 10.52 -11.80
C ARG A 269 12.85 9.35 -11.30
N LEU A 270 11.89 9.55 -10.41
CA LEU A 270 11.08 8.48 -9.82
C LEU A 270 9.63 8.93 -9.72
N LYS A 271 8.77 8.29 -10.52
CA LYS A 271 7.34 8.61 -10.58
C LYS A 271 6.51 7.38 -10.23
N LEU A 272 5.44 7.61 -9.47
CA LEU A 272 4.43 6.59 -9.22
C LEU A 272 3.20 6.96 -10.03
N ARG A 273 2.64 5.98 -10.73
CA ARG A 273 1.44 6.17 -11.54
C ARG A 273 0.42 5.10 -11.20
N VAL A 274 -0.77 5.49 -10.84
CA VAL A 274 -1.83 4.59 -10.38
C VAL A 274 -2.96 4.48 -11.39
N LEU A 275 -3.48 3.28 -11.58
CA LEU A 275 -4.64 2.98 -12.39
C LEU A 275 -5.68 2.27 -11.54
N ASN A 276 -6.85 2.89 -11.41
CA ASN A 276 -7.99 2.31 -10.73
C ASN A 276 -8.65 1.22 -11.59
N VAL A 277 -8.39 -0.03 -11.23
CA VAL A 277 -8.91 -1.19 -11.94
C VAL A 277 -9.11 -2.38 -10.99
N SER A 278 -10.28 -3.00 -11.06
CA SER A 278 -10.55 -4.21 -10.30
C SER A 278 -9.95 -5.44 -11.00
N LYS A 279 -9.65 -6.49 -10.23
CA LYS A 279 -9.18 -7.78 -10.78
C LYS A 279 -10.12 -8.35 -11.86
N ARG A 280 -11.43 -8.15 -11.68
CA ARG A 280 -12.48 -8.62 -12.61
C ARG A 280 -12.48 -7.82 -13.91
N ASP A 281 -12.25 -6.51 -13.84
CA ASP A 281 -12.17 -5.65 -15.02
C ASP A 281 -10.92 -5.97 -15.85
N LEU A 282 -9.78 -6.20 -15.19
CA LEU A 282 -8.55 -6.66 -15.87
C LEU A 282 -8.76 -7.97 -16.62
N LEU A 283 -9.38 -8.97 -15.97
CA LEU A 283 -9.67 -10.25 -16.61
C LEU A 283 -10.59 -10.08 -17.82
N LYS A 284 -11.67 -9.30 -17.68
CA LYS A 284 -12.61 -9.04 -18.78
C LYS A 284 -11.93 -8.36 -19.98
N ASP A 285 -11.05 -7.39 -19.74
CA ASP A 285 -10.31 -6.72 -20.81
C ASP A 285 -9.40 -7.70 -21.56
N LEU A 286 -8.64 -8.48 -20.79
CA LEU A 286 -7.69 -9.47 -21.33
C LEU A 286 -8.39 -10.69 -21.96
N GLN A 287 -9.65 -10.99 -21.62
CA GLN A 287 -10.48 -12.00 -22.28
C GLN A 287 -11.16 -11.49 -23.55
N LYS A 288 -11.48 -10.20 -23.59
CA LYS A 288 -12.09 -9.57 -24.77
C LYS A 288 -11.10 -9.41 -25.92
N ALA A 289 -9.82 -9.19 -25.60
CA ALA A 289 -8.76 -9.18 -26.59
C ALA A 289 -8.48 -10.60 -27.09
N SER A 290 -8.31 -10.76 -28.42
CA SER A 290 -7.94 -12.06 -29.00
C SER A 290 -6.54 -12.50 -28.59
N GLU A 291 -5.65 -11.52 -28.47
CA GLU A 291 -4.25 -11.65 -28.03
C GLU A 291 -3.97 -10.57 -26.98
N PHE A 292 -3.01 -10.83 -26.08
CA PHE A 292 -2.73 -9.91 -24.97
C PHE A 292 -2.24 -8.53 -25.44
N ASP A 293 -1.64 -8.44 -26.63
CA ASP A 293 -1.11 -7.22 -27.24
C ASP A 293 -2.19 -6.26 -27.75
N GLN A 294 -3.44 -6.70 -27.85
CA GLN A 294 -4.58 -5.86 -28.25
C GLN A 294 -5.40 -5.34 -27.07
N SER A 295 -5.04 -5.74 -25.85
CA SER A 295 -5.72 -5.33 -24.61
C SER A 295 -5.57 -3.84 -24.31
N ALA A 296 -6.51 -3.26 -23.57
CA ALA A 296 -6.40 -1.86 -23.16
C ALA A 296 -5.21 -1.65 -22.21
N LEU A 297 -4.93 -2.62 -21.34
CA LEU A 297 -3.76 -2.58 -20.46
C LEU A 297 -2.45 -2.54 -21.26
N PHE A 298 -2.31 -3.39 -22.28
CA PHE A 298 -1.12 -3.41 -23.13
C PHE A 298 -0.91 -2.07 -23.84
N LYS A 299 -1.97 -1.45 -24.35
CA LYS A 299 -1.86 -0.12 -24.98
C LYS A 299 -1.30 0.92 -24.02
N LYS A 300 -1.82 0.97 -22.79
CA LYS A 300 -1.39 1.94 -21.78
C LYS A 300 0.04 1.71 -21.27
N VAL A 301 0.43 0.45 -21.08
CA VAL A 301 1.77 0.11 -20.54
C VAL A 301 2.83 0.09 -21.64
N TYR A 302 2.52 -0.50 -22.79
CA TYR A 302 3.47 -0.69 -23.90
C TYR A 302 3.33 0.40 -24.96
N GLU A 303 2.17 0.58 -25.60
CA GLU A 303 2.07 1.47 -26.78
C GLU A 303 2.26 2.95 -26.42
N ASP A 304 1.53 3.45 -25.43
CA ASP A 304 1.50 4.86 -25.05
C ASP A 304 2.86 5.33 -24.48
N GLU A 305 3.61 4.42 -23.86
CA GLU A 305 4.90 4.72 -23.22
C GLU A 305 6.07 4.06 -23.95
N PHE A 306 6.38 2.80 -23.65
CA PHE A 306 7.59 2.12 -24.14
C PHE A 306 7.70 2.08 -25.67
N GLY A 307 6.57 1.96 -26.37
CA GLY A 307 6.41 1.92 -27.82
C GLY A 307 6.53 3.28 -28.48
N THR A 308 6.05 4.34 -27.82
CA THR A 308 5.97 5.70 -28.35
C THR A 308 7.28 6.48 -28.24
N TYR A 309 7.57 7.33 -29.23
CA TYR A 309 8.75 8.18 -29.21
C TYR A 309 8.60 9.28 -28.16
N GLY A 310 9.56 9.36 -27.23
CA GLY A 310 9.53 10.32 -26.12
C GLY A 310 8.71 9.87 -24.91
N GLY A 311 8.10 8.69 -24.94
CA GLY A 311 7.45 8.08 -23.77
C GLY A 311 8.46 7.57 -22.74
N ASP A 312 8.03 7.47 -21.49
CA ASP A 312 8.82 7.02 -20.35
C ASP A 312 8.36 5.60 -19.96
N PRO A 313 9.19 4.55 -20.14
CA PRO A 313 8.74 3.19 -19.92
C PRO A 313 8.46 2.86 -18.46
N PHE A 314 7.37 2.12 -18.23
CA PHE A 314 7.12 1.48 -16.93
C PHE A 314 8.25 0.50 -16.60
N SER A 315 8.85 0.67 -15.43
CA SER A 315 9.95 -0.18 -14.96
C SER A 315 9.48 -1.39 -14.19
N VAL A 316 8.38 -1.26 -13.45
CA VAL A 316 7.78 -2.31 -12.62
C VAL A 316 6.29 -2.04 -12.47
N LEU A 317 5.49 -3.10 -12.39
CA LEU A 317 4.06 -3.04 -12.14
C LEU A 317 3.77 -3.67 -10.78
N VAL A 318 3.02 -2.97 -9.93
CA VAL A 318 2.58 -3.44 -8.61
C VAL A 318 1.07 -3.60 -8.64
N GLY A 319 0.58 -4.81 -8.47
CA GLY A 319 -0.84 -5.14 -8.43
C GLY A 319 -1.31 -5.42 -7.01
N ASP A 320 -2.33 -4.68 -6.56
CA ASP A 320 -3.00 -4.97 -5.30
C ASP A 320 -4.04 -6.10 -5.45
N TYR A 321 -3.57 -7.27 -5.85
CA TYR A 321 -4.40 -8.46 -6.02
C TYR A 321 -3.78 -9.67 -5.35
N GLU A 322 -4.67 -10.57 -4.92
CA GLU A 322 -4.31 -11.87 -4.39
C GLU A 322 -4.63 -12.94 -5.44
N PHE A 323 -3.66 -13.78 -5.78
CA PHE A 323 -3.83 -14.86 -6.76
C PHE A 323 -3.93 -16.22 -6.08
N GLY A 324 -5.06 -16.90 -6.28
CA GLY A 324 -5.32 -18.24 -5.76
C GLY A 324 -5.21 -19.34 -6.81
N ARG A 325 -5.70 -20.54 -6.47
CA ARG A 325 -5.74 -21.71 -7.37
C ARG A 325 -6.85 -21.66 -8.43
N HIS A 326 -7.71 -20.64 -8.43
CA HIS A 326 -8.86 -20.58 -9.32
C HIS A 326 -8.39 -20.45 -10.79
N PRO A 327 -9.01 -21.17 -11.76
CA PRO A 327 -8.57 -21.12 -13.15
C PRO A 327 -8.53 -19.72 -13.77
N GLU A 328 -9.46 -18.84 -13.40
CA GLU A 328 -9.49 -17.44 -13.85
C GLU A 328 -8.31 -16.62 -13.33
N ASP A 329 -7.84 -16.92 -12.10
CA ASP A 329 -6.67 -16.25 -11.51
C ASP A 329 -5.40 -16.61 -12.26
N ILE A 330 -5.26 -17.89 -12.63
CA ILE A 330 -4.10 -18.37 -13.40
C ILE A 330 -4.13 -17.84 -14.84
N GLU A 331 -5.30 -17.81 -15.48
CA GLU A 331 -5.45 -17.19 -16.80
C GLU A 331 -5.07 -15.70 -16.77
N LEU A 332 -5.50 -14.98 -15.73
CA LEU A 332 -5.13 -13.58 -15.55
C LEU A 332 -3.60 -13.43 -15.39
N LEU A 333 -2.95 -14.27 -14.58
CA LEU A 333 -1.49 -14.26 -14.43
C LEU A 333 -0.77 -14.54 -15.75
N GLU A 334 -1.24 -15.52 -16.54
CA GLU A 334 -0.67 -15.85 -17.84
C GLU A 334 -0.70 -14.64 -18.77
N LYS A 335 -1.86 -13.98 -18.90
CA LYS A 335 -2.01 -12.80 -19.76
C LYS A 335 -1.25 -11.58 -19.25
N LEU A 336 -1.24 -11.33 -17.94
CA LEU A 336 -0.44 -10.28 -17.32
C LEU A 336 1.06 -10.52 -17.51
N SER A 337 1.52 -11.77 -17.44
CA SER A 337 2.92 -12.11 -17.68
C SER A 337 3.35 -11.78 -19.10
N GLY A 338 2.48 -11.98 -20.11
CA GLY A 338 2.75 -11.57 -21.49
C GLY A 338 2.88 -10.05 -21.65
N VAL A 339 2.00 -9.27 -21.00
CA VAL A 339 2.10 -7.79 -20.99
C VAL A 339 3.39 -7.33 -20.30
N ALA A 340 3.70 -7.90 -19.13
CA ALA A 340 4.90 -7.59 -18.35
C ALA A 340 6.19 -7.94 -19.12
N ALA A 341 6.22 -9.10 -19.78
CA ALA A 341 7.35 -9.56 -20.57
C ALA A 341 7.59 -8.66 -21.80
N ALA A 342 6.52 -8.28 -22.51
CA ALA A 342 6.62 -7.42 -23.67
C ALA A 342 7.08 -6.00 -23.32
N ALA A 343 6.58 -5.42 -22.22
CA ALA A 343 6.99 -4.10 -21.73
C ALA A 343 8.33 -4.12 -20.98
N HIS A 344 8.90 -5.29 -20.72
CA HIS A 344 10.01 -5.48 -19.79
C HIS A 344 9.74 -4.84 -18.42
N ALA A 345 8.51 -4.93 -17.92
CA ALA A 345 8.07 -4.35 -16.65
C ALA A 345 7.57 -5.48 -15.73
N PRO A 346 8.42 -6.04 -14.85
CA PRO A 346 8.01 -7.13 -13.97
C PRO A 346 6.78 -6.77 -13.13
N PHE A 347 5.84 -7.70 -13.03
CA PHE A 347 4.60 -7.59 -12.27
C PHE A 347 4.73 -8.25 -10.89
N ILE A 348 4.33 -7.53 -9.85
CA ILE A 348 4.41 -7.95 -8.45
C ILE A 348 3.01 -7.94 -7.87
N ALA A 349 2.61 -9.03 -7.21
CA ALA A 349 1.34 -9.13 -6.51
C ALA A 349 1.46 -10.04 -5.27
N ALA A 350 0.35 -10.31 -4.59
CA ALA A 350 0.30 -11.24 -3.48
C ALA A 350 -0.16 -12.64 -3.91
N ALA A 351 0.42 -13.66 -3.28
CA ALA A 351 -0.17 -14.99 -3.31
C ALA A 351 -1.37 -15.03 -2.34
N TYR A 352 -2.44 -15.72 -2.73
CA TYR A 352 -3.57 -15.96 -1.84
C TYR A 352 -3.35 -17.25 -1.03
N ALA A 353 -3.80 -17.27 0.23
CA ALA A 353 -3.62 -18.44 1.10
C ALA A 353 -4.22 -19.73 0.50
N LYS A 354 -5.32 -19.62 -0.26
CA LYS A 354 -5.96 -20.77 -0.93
C LYS A 354 -5.08 -21.42 -2.01
N LEU A 355 -4.03 -20.75 -2.50
CA LEU A 355 -3.04 -21.37 -3.39
C LEU A 355 -2.26 -22.50 -2.69
N PHE A 356 -2.11 -22.40 -1.37
CA PHE A 356 -1.46 -23.39 -0.51
C PHE A 356 -2.45 -24.37 0.15
N ASP A 357 -3.70 -24.40 -0.32
CA ASP A 357 -4.81 -25.13 0.31
C ASP A 357 -5.06 -24.73 1.79
N LEU A 358 -4.79 -23.45 2.10
CA LEU A 358 -5.01 -22.84 3.41
C LEU A 358 -6.16 -21.82 3.33
N GLN A 359 -6.89 -21.66 4.43
CA GLN A 359 -7.86 -20.56 4.56
C GLN A 359 -7.14 -19.23 4.82
N ASP A 360 -6.08 -19.27 5.64
CA ASP A 360 -5.24 -18.12 5.96
C ASP A 360 -3.78 -18.55 6.23
N TYR A 361 -2.84 -17.61 6.10
CA TYR A 361 -1.42 -17.78 6.36
C TYR A 361 -1.05 -18.02 7.84
N PHE A 362 -1.93 -17.75 8.82
CA PHE A 362 -1.68 -18.11 10.23
C PHE A 362 -1.35 -19.61 10.40
N ARG A 363 -1.84 -20.46 9.49
CA ARG A 363 -1.63 -21.92 9.49
C ARG A 363 -0.49 -22.39 8.59
N LEU A 364 0.32 -21.49 8.04
CA LEU A 364 1.42 -21.82 7.11
C LEU A 364 2.49 -22.74 7.73
N SER A 365 2.58 -22.79 9.06
CA SER A 365 3.48 -23.69 9.79
C SER A 365 2.97 -25.12 9.94
N GLN A 366 1.69 -25.39 9.67
CA GLN A 366 1.08 -26.71 9.85
C GLN A 366 1.52 -27.74 8.79
N PRO A 367 1.57 -27.39 7.48
CA PRO A 367 2.03 -28.34 6.47
C PRO A 367 3.51 -28.69 6.63
N ARG A 368 3.79 -30.00 6.73
CA ARG A 368 5.17 -30.51 6.83
C ARG A 368 6.00 -30.25 5.58
N ASP A 369 5.38 -30.29 4.41
CA ASP A 369 6.01 -30.14 3.11
C ASP A 369 5.05 -29.40 2.17
N LEU A 370 5.42 -28.18 1.78
CA LEU A 370 4.60 -27.37 0.86
C LEU A 370 4.70 -27.88 -0.57
N SER A 371 5.82 -28.50 -0.95
CA SER A 371 6.06 -28.94 -2.33
C SER A 371 5.01 -29.96 -2.78
N LYS A 372 4.61 -30.86 -1.87
CA LYS A 372 3.57 -31.87 -2.11
C LYS A 372 2.20 -31.28 -2.40
N ILE A 373 1.89 -30.11 -1.85
CA ILE A 373 0.61 -29.43 -2.12
C ILE A 373 0.54 -29.06 -3.60
N PHE A 374 1.63 -28.53 -4.15
CA PHE A 374 1.75 -28.12 -5.55
C PHE A 374 1.83 -29.28 -6.56
N GLU A 375 2.04 -30.52 -6.10
CA GLU A 375 1.99 -31.71 -6.94
C GLU A 375 0.55 -32.17 -7.27
N SER A 376 -0.44 -31.65 -6.54
CA SER A 376 -1.86 -31.95 -6.73
C SER A 376 -2.35 -31.68 -8.16
N ALA A 377 -3.35 -32.45 -8.60
CA ALA A 377 -3.99 -32.28 -9.90
C ALA A 377 -4.73 -30.93 -10.03
N GLU A 378 -5.18 -30.35 -8.92
CA GLU A 378 -5.85 -29.05 -8.91
C GLU A 378 -4.91 -27.90 -9.34
N LEU A 379 -3.61 -28.06 -9.12
CA LEU A 379 -2.58 -27.06 -9.42
C LEU A 379 -1.82 -27.35 -10.73
N ILE A 380 -2.40 -28.16 -11.63
CA ILE A 380 -1.82 -28.41 -12.96
C ILE A 380 -1.65 -27.11 -13.73
N LYS A 381 -2.68 -26.24 -13.77
CA LYS A 381 -2.60 -24.95 -14.46
C LYS A 381 -1.51 -24.05 -13.88
N TRP A 382 -1.35 -24.03 -12.55
CA TRP A 382 -0.28 -23.29 -11.89
C TRP A 382 1.10 -23.80 -12.30
N ARG A 383 1.31 -25.12 -12.32
CA ARG A 383 2.58 -25.71 -12.79
C ARG A 383 2.86 -25.37 -14.25
N SER A 384 1.87 -25.47 -15.13
CA SER A 384 2.00 -25.08 -16.53
C SER A 384 2.35 -23.60 -16.69
N PHE A 385 1.78 -22.72 -15.87
CA PHE A 385 2.14 -21.30 -15.83
C PHE A 385 3.60 -21.11 -15.40
N ARG A 386 4.07 -21.78 -14.35
CA ARG A 386 5.46 -21.71 -13.89
C ARG A 386 6.48 -22.24 -14.92
N ASP A 387 6.08 -23.20 -15.74
CA ASP A 387 6.92 -23.75 -16.82
C ASP A 387 7.04 -22.78 -18.02
N SER A 388 6.11 -21.82 -18.16
CA SER A 388 6.15 -20.77 -19.19
C SER A 388 7.35 -19.83 -18.98
N GLU A 389 7.92 -19.32 -20.07
CA GLU A 389 9.07 -18.41 -20.00
C GLU A 389 8.69 -17.00 -19.53
N ASP A 390 7.44 -16.58 -19.79
CA ASP A 390 6.94 -15.25 -19.41
C ASP A 390 6.67 -15.13 -17.90
N SER A 391 6.49 -16.26 -17.19
CA SER A 391 6.31 -16.29 -15.73
C SER A 391 7.51 -15.70 -14.96
N ARG A 392 8.67 -15.55 -15.62
CA ARG A 392 9.85 -14.85 -15.10
C ARG A 392 9.54 -13.40 -14.74
N TYR A 393 8.61 -12.76 -15.45
CA TYR A 393 8.22 -11.38 -15.17
C TYR A 393 7.17 -11.27 -14.06
N VAL A 394 6.79 -12.36 -13.39
CA VAL A 394 5.78 -12.32 -12.32
C VAL A 394 6.38 -12.80 -11.01
N THR A 395 6.22 -11.99 -9.95
CA THR A 395 6.61 -12.33 -8.59
C THR A 395 5.40 -12.26 -7.66
N LEU A 396 5.16 -13.32 -6.90
CA LEU A 396 4.12 -13.36 -5.88
C LEU A 396 4.73 -13.30 -4.49
N THR A 397 4.24 -12.36 -3.69
CA THR A 397 4.73 -12.05 -2.34
C THR A 397 3.78 -12.59 -1.27
N LEU A 398 4.33 -12.97 -0.12
CA LEU A 398 3.58 -13.43 1.07
C LEU A 398 4.43 -13.31 2.34
N PRO A 399 3.85 -13.41 3.55
CA PRO A 399 2.43 -13.31 3.88
C PRO A 399 1.99 -11.84 3.97
N LYS A 400 0.73 -11.58 4.35
CA LYS A 400 0.28 -10.20 4.59
C LYS A 400 1.01 -9.56 5.76
N VAL A 401 1.01 -8.25 5.75
CA VAL A 401 1.80 -7.37 6.62
C VAL A 401 0.89 -6.38 7.33
N LEU A 402 1.13 -6.11 8.60
CA LEU A 402 0.32 -5.22 9.40
C LEU A 402 0.55 -3.77 8.94
N LEU A 403 -0.52 -3.06 8.56
CA LEU A 403 -0.41 -1.69 8.05
C LEU A 403 -0.56 -0.62 9.12
N ARG A 404 -1.29 -0.92 10.20
CA ARG A 404 -1.64 0.04 11.25
C ARG A 404 -1.65 -0.65 12.64
N LEU A 405 -1.32 0.11 13.68
CA LEU A 405 -1.54 -0.29 15.07
C LEU A 405 -3.02 -0.14 15.46
N PRO A 406 -3.60 -1.10 16.19
CA PRO A 406 -4.96 -0.95 16.73
C PRO A 406 -5.11 0.34 17.54
N TYR A 407 -6.27 0.98 17.45
CA TYR A 407 -6.58 2.16 18.24
C TYR A 407 -6.91 1.79 19.69
N GLY A 408 -6.44 2.60 20.62
CA GLY A 408 -6.67 2.38 22.03
C GLY A 408 -5.85 3.32 22.91
N PRO A 409 -6.17 3.40 24.21
CA PRO A 409 -5.50 4.30 25.15
C PRO A 409 -4.01 3.95 25.34
N ASP A 410 -3.65 2.68 25.24
CA ASP A 410 -2.27 2.20 25.38
C ASP A 410 -1.44 2.28 24.08
N THR A 411 -2.09 2.57 22.93
CA THR A 411 -1.48 2.49 21.60
C THR A 411 -1.60 3.82 20.85
N VAL A 412 -2.62 3.97 20.01
CA VAL A 412 -2.92 5.17 19.24
C VAL A 412 -4.25 5.70 19.74
N VAL A 413 -4.18 6.81 20.48
CA VAL A 413 -5.35 7.48 21.05
C VAL A 413 -6.12 8.17 19.92
N VAL A 414 -7.44 8.06 19.97
CA VAL A 414 -8.35 8.76 19.06
C VAL A 414 -8.74 10.09 19.70
N ASP A 415 -8.70 11.18 18.93
CA ASP A 415 -9.18 12.47 19.38
C ASP A 415 -10.72 12.45 19.48
N GLY A 416 -11.26 13.03 20.55
CA GLY A 416 -12.70 13.29 20.68
C GLY A 416 -13.44 12.35 21.63
N PHE A 417 -13.25 11.04 21.55
CA PHE A 417 -13.89 10.04 22.42
C PHE A 417 -12.95 8.88 22.77
N ASP A 418 -13.22 8.18 23.88
CA ASP A 418 -12.40 7.05 24.30
C ASP A 418 -12.71 5.80 23.48
N PHE A 419 -12.06 5.69 22.31
CA PHE A 419 -12.21 4.55 21.42
C PHE A 419 -11.20 3.45 21.75
N LYS A 420 -11.73 2.24 21.95
CA LYS A 420 -10.93 1.02 22.09
C LYS A 420 -11.29 0.02 21.01
N GLU A 421 -10.35 -0.22 20.09
CA GLU A 421 -10.52 -1.23 19.05
C GLU A 421 -10.55 -2.62 19.67
N ASP A 422 -11.49 -3.48 19.23
CA ASP A 422 -11.72 -4.81 19.80
C ASP A 422 -10.64 -5.82 19.33
N VAL A 423 -9.39 -5.59 19.73
CA VAL A 423 -8.23 -6.38 19.29
C VAL A 423 -7.39 -6.84 20.48
N ASP A 424 -7.65 -8.06 20.92
CA ASP A 424 -7.06 -8.72 22.09
C ASP A 424 -5.91 -9.69 21.71
N GLY A 425 -5.51 -9.71 20.43
CA GLY A 425 -4.38 -10.51 19.93
C GLY A 425 -4.65 -12.02 19.81
N THR A 426 -5.86 -12.46 20.18
CA THR A 426 -6.37 -13.82 20.03
C THR A 426 -6.90 -14.06 18.62
N ASP A 427 -7.72 -13.13 18.13
CA ASP A 427 -8.25 -13.12 16.78
C ASP A 427 -7.41 -12.21 15.88
N ALA A 428 -6.63 -12.85 15.01
CA ALA A 428 -5.76 -12.14 14.12
C ALA A 428 -6.51 -11.56 12.90
N SER A 429 -7.76 -11.95 12.63
CA SER A 429 -8.54 -11.42 11.50
C SER A 429 -8.94 -9.96 11.68
N ARG A 430 -9.04 -9.49 12.93
CA ARG A 430 -9.45 -8.13 13.27
C ARG A 430 -8.38 -7.07 12.97
N TYR A 431 -7.12 -7.49 12.83
CA TYR A 431 -6.03 -6.60 12.44
C TYR A 431 -6.11 -6.21 10.96
N LEU A 432 -5.64 -5.01 10.64
CA LEU A 432 -5.59 -4.52 9.28
C LEU A 432 -4.36 -5.06 8.53
N TRP A 433 -4.57 -6.16 7.80
CA TRP A 433 -3.55 -6.80 6.97
C TRP A 433 -3.50 -6.24 5.56
N GLY A 434 -2.34 -5.73 5.17
CA GLY A 434 -2.05 -5.19 3.84
C GLY A 434 -1.34 -6.16 2.93
N ASN A 435 -1.38 -5.82 1.64
CA ASN A 435 -0.69 -6.55 0.60
C ASN A 435 0.85 -6.32 0.67
N PRO A 436 1.67 -7.38 0.78
CA PRO A 436 3.12 -7.26 0.85
C PRO A 436 3.77 -6.76 -0.46
N ALA A 437 3.05 -6.76 -1.58
CA ALA A 437 3.52 -6.23 -2.86
C ALA A 437 3.86 -4.74 -2.78
N PHE A 438 3.11 -3.95 -1.99
CA PHE A 438 3.42 -2.54 -1.74
C PHE A 438 4.76 -2.36 -1.00
N ILE A 439 5.04 -3.22 -0.02
CA ILE A 439 6.31 -3.18 0.72
C ILE A 439 7.48 -3.56 -0.18
N LEU A 440 7.34 -4.60 -1.01
CA LEU A 440 8.38 -4.94 -1.99
C LEU A 440 8.57 -3.82 -3.02
N GLY A 441 7.48 -3.23 -3.52
CA GLY A 441 7.51 -2.06 -4.39
C GLY A 441 8.30 -0.91 -3.77
N GLN A 442 8.10 -0.67 -2.48
CA GLN A 442 8.84 0.35 -1.73
C GLN A 442 10.33 0.00 -1.57
N ARG A 443 10.70 -1.28 -1.42
CA ARG A 443 12.12 -1.69 -1.45
C ARG A 443 12.77 -1.45 -2.81
N ILE A 444 12.03 -1.69 -3.90
CA ILE A 444 12.49 -1.42 -5.28
C ILE A 444 12.71 0.09 -5.49
N THR A 445 11.76 0.93 -5.07
CA THR A 445 11.90 2.39 -5.19
C THR A 445 13.03 2.92 -4.31
N ASN A 446 13.21 2.37 -3.10
CA ASN A 446 14.32 2.72 -2.21
C ASN A 446 15.69 2.36 -2.80
N ALA A 447 15.82 1.17 -3.39
CA ALA A 447 17.04 0.75 -4.07
C ALA A 447 17.39 1.71 -5.21
N PHE A 448 16.39 2.12 -6.00
CA PHE A 448 16.58 3.08 -7.07
C PHE A 448 17.00 4.46 -6.56
N SER A 449 16.38 4.99 -5.50
CA SER A 449 16.77 6.30 -4.97
C SER A 449 18.21 6.31 -4.46
N LYS A 450 18.63 5.25 -3.75
CA LYS A 450 19.98 5.13 -3.17
C LYS A 450 21.08 4.84 -4.19
N PHE A 451 20.80 3.99 -5.17
CA PHE A 451 21.82 3.42 -6.05
C PHE A 451 21.62 3.70 -7.55
N GLY A 452 20.44 4.18 -7.96
CA GLY A 452 20.06 4.33 -9.36
C GLY A 452 19.71 3.02 -10.07
N TRP A 453 19.74 1.88 -9.36
CA TRP A 453 19.53 0.53 -9.88
C TRP A 453 18.78 -0.35 -8.89
N LEU A 454 18.34 -1.52 -9.35
CA LEU A 454 17.30 -2.32 -8.69
C LEU A 454 17.83 -3.64 -8.12
N ALA A 455 19.16 -3.78 -7.97
CA ALA A 455 19.78 -5.01 -7.47
C ALA A 455 19.58 -5.24 -5.96
N ALA A 456 19.52 -4.15 -5.19
CA ALA A 456 19.58 -4.18 -3.73
C ALA A 456 18.19 -4.20 -3.09
N ILE A 457 17.45 -5.30 -3.27
CA ILE A 457 16.07 -5.46 -2.79
C ILE A 457 15.87 -6.67 -1.87
N ARG A 458 16.93 -7.42 -1.54
CA ARG A 458 16.86 -8.67 -0.76
C ARG A 458 18.03 -8.80 0.22
N GLY A 459 17.85 -9.63 1.23
CA GLY A 459 18.77 -9.81 2.35
C GLY A 459 18.76 -8.62 3.31
N VAL A 460 19.17 -8.87 4.56
CA VAL A 460 19.20 -7.85 5.62
C VAL A 460 20.18 -6.72 5.24
N GLU A 461 21.38 -7.07 4.82
CA GLU A 461 22.42 -6.10 4.38
C GLU A 461 22.32 -5.75 2.88
N GLY A 462 21.52 -6.48 2.12
CA GLY A 462 21.37 -6.30 0.66
C GLY A 462 20.20 -5.41 0.26
N GLY A 463 19.63 -4.65 1.20
CA GLY A 463 18.54 -3.69 0.95
C GLY A 463 17.12 -4.25 1.08
N GLY A 464 16.97 -5.53 1.42
CA GLY A 464 15.68 -6.19 1.65
C GLY A 464 15.08 -5.98 3.04
N LEU A 465 15.80 -5.33 3.97
CA LEU A 465 15.32 -4.99 5.30
C LEU A 465 14.22 -3.93 5.24
N VAL A 466 13.14 -4.16 5.97
CA VAL A 466 11.99 -3.28 6.18
C VAL A 466 11.96 -2.95 7.67
N GLU A 467 11.90 -1.67 8.00
CA GLU A 467 11.94 -1.16 9.38
C GLU A 467 10.67 -0.37 9.69
N GLY A 468 10.34 -0.23 10.97
CA GLY A 468 9.19 0.56 11.41
C GLY A 468 7.84 -0.10 11.11
N LEU A 469 7.77 -1.43 11.12
CA LEU A 469 6.47 -2.10 11.01
C LEU A 469 5.67 -1.94 12.31
N PRO A 470 4.34 -1.79 12.23
CA PRO A 470 3.46 -1.77 13.39
C PRO A 470 3.68 -3.00 14.29
N ALA A 471 3.97 -2.74 15.57
CA ALA A 471 4.33 -3.74 16.57
C ALA A 471 3.40 -3.61 17.80
N HIS A 472 2.27 -4.30 17.78
CA HIS A 472 1.29 -4.26 18.88
C HIS A 472 1.71 -5.19 20.03
N THR A 473 1.81 -4.66 21.25
CA THR A 473 2.09 -5.46 22.45
C THR A 473 0.84 -5.63 23.30
N PHE A 474 0.50 -6.86 23.64
CA PHE A 474 -0.66 -7.17 24.47
C PHE A 474 -0.30 -8.11 25.62
N ARG A 475 -1.08 -8.05 26.70
CA ARG A 475 -0.93 -8.95 27.86
C ARG A 475 -1.74 -10.22 27.62
N THR A 476 -1.08 -11.36 27.74
CA THR A 476 -1.74 -12.67 27.66
C THR A 476 -2.47 -12.99 28.97
N ALA A 477 -3.39 -13.96 28.95
CA ALA A 477 -4.09 -14.44 30.15
C ALA A 477 -3.15 -14.97 31.25
N ALA A 478 -1.92 -15.36 30.89
CA ALA A 478 -0.88 -15.80 31.82
C ALA A 478 -0.09 -14.62 32.46
N GLY A 479 -0.35 -13.38 32.04
CA GLY A 479 0.33 -12.17 32.52
C GLY A 479 1.56 -11.74 31.71
N ASP A 480 2.02 -12.57 30.77
CA ASP A 480 3.17 -12.23 29.92
C ASP A 480 2.80 -11.19 28.85
N VAL A 481 3.69 -10.23 28.62
CA VAL A 481 3.59 -9.28 27.50
C VAL A 481 4.12 -9.93 26.24
N ARG A 482 3.27 -10.06 25.23
CA ARG A 482 3.63 -10.63 23.93
C ARG A 482 3.51 -9.57 22.85
N LEU A 483 4.49 -9.58 21.94
CA LEU A 483 4.45 -8.80 20.71
C LEU A 483 3.71 -9.59 19.62
N THR A 484 2.73 -8.96 18.99
CA THR A 484 2.09 -9.47 17.77
C THR A 484 3.12 -9.47 16.63
N CYS A 485 3.14 -10.54 15.85
CA CYS A 485 3.99 -10.62 14.66
C CYS A 485 3.50 -9.59 13.62
N PRO A 486 4.34 -8.64 13.16
CA PRO A 486 3.96 -7.68 12.13
C PRO A 486 3.65 -8.31 10.76
N THR A 487 4.14 -9.53 10.52
CA THR A 487 3.67 -10.40 9.42
C THR A 487 2.65 -11.39 9.98
N GLN A 488 1.67 -11.84 9.16
CA GLN A 488 0.63 -12.78 9.65
C GLN A 488 1.21 -14.01 10.35
N VAL A 489 2.37 -14.49 9.89
CA VAL A 489 3.05 -15.64 10.46
C VAL A 489 4.56 -15.41 10.50
N ALA A 490 5.21 -15.93 11.56
CA ALA A 490 6.65 -16.01 11.63
C ALA A 490 7.14 -17.21 10.81
N ILE A 491 7.93 -16.93 9.77
CA ILE A 491 8.46 -17.93 8.85
C ILE A 491 9.89 -18.29 9.29
N THR A 492 10.19 -19.59 9.36
CA THR A 492 11.55 -20.09 9.64
C THR A 492 12.39 -20.15 8.37
N ASP A 493 13.71 -20.11 8.50
CA ASP A 493 14.64 -20.17 7.35
C ASP A 493 14.39 -21.37 6.44
N ARG A 494 14.05 -22.54 7.02
CA ARG A 494 13.67 -23.72 6.24
C ARG A 494 12.40 -23.47 5.40
N ARG A 495 11.38 -22.85 6.00
CA ARG A 495 10.11 -22.56 5.30
C ARG A 495 10.31 -21.50 4.22
N GLU A 496 11.14 -20.50 4.49
CA GLU A 496 11.54 -19.49 3.50
C GLU A 496 12.19 -20.14 2.29
N LYS A 497 13.17 -21.03 2.50
CA LYS A 497 13.82 -21.76 1.41
C LYS A 497 12.82 -22.58 0.59
N GLU A 498 11.93 -23.33 1.26
CA GLU A 498 10.89 -24.10 0.59
C GLU A 498 9.95 -23.20 -0.24
N LEU A 499 9.60 -22.00 0.25
CA LEU A 499 8.79 -21.02 -0.49
C LEU A 499 9.55 -20.41 -1.68
N ASN A 500 10.82 -20.08 -1.50
CA ASN A 500 11.70 -19.54 -2.53
C ASN A 500 11.87 -20.55 -3.68
N ASP A 501 12.10 -21.83 -3.38
CA ASP A 501 12.17 -22.91 -4.38
C ASP A 501 10.83 -23.11 -5.13
N LEU A 502 9.71 -22.79 -4.48
CA LEU A 502 8.37 -22.80 -5.07
C LEU A 502 8.05 -21.54 -5.89
N GLY A 503 8.97 -20.58 -5.98
CA GLY A 503 8.82 -19.37 -6.79
C GLY A 503 8.03 -18.26 -6.10
N PHE A 504 8.07 -18.22 -4.77
CA PHE A 504 7.46 -17.15 -3.98
C PHE A 504 8.51 -16.31 -3.26
N MET A 505 8.21 -15.03 -3.08
CA MET A 505 9.04 -14.11 -2.32
C MET A 505 8.42 -13.86 -0.95
N ALA A 506 9.06 -14.38 0.11
CA ALA A 506 8.55 -14.29 1.46
C ALA A 506 9.13 -13.08 2.22
N ILE A 507 8.28 -12.34 2.95
CA ILE A 507 8.71 -11.37 3.95
C ILE A 507 8.77 -12.03 5.33
N LEU A 508 9.93 -11.94 5.97
CA LEU A 508 10.22 -12.60 7.24
C LEU A 508 10.33 -11.59 8.37
N HIS A 509 9.53 -11.75 9.41
CA HIS A 509 9.66 -10.97 10.63
C HIS A 509 10.93 -11.34 11.40
N CYS A 510 11.67 -10.32 11.86
CA CYS A 510 12.77 -10.48 12.79
C CYS A 510 12.21 -10.56 14.22
N LYS A 511 12.23 -11.78 14.79
CA LYS A 511 11.63 -12.11 16.08
C LYS A 511 12.02 -11.11 17.19
N GLY A 512 11.01 -10.54 17.84
CA GLY A 512 11.18 -9.61 18.97
C GLY A 512 11.50 -8.17 18.57
N THR A 513 11.49 -7.84 17.28
CA THR A 513 11.70 -6.48 16.78
C THR A 513 10.53 -6.03 15.90
N ASP A 514 10.53 -4.78 15.47
CA ASP A 514 9.61 -4.18 14.49
C ASP A 514 10.13 -4.31 13.04
N LYS A 515 11.14 -5.16 12.82
CA LYS A 515 11.81 -5.31 11.52
C LYS A 515 11.36 -6.56 10.79
N ALA A 516 11.35 -6.51 9.47
CA ALA A 516 11.19 -7.68 8.62
C ALA A 516 12.15 -7.62 7.42
N ALA A 517 12.41 -8.72 6.74
CA ALA A 517 13.27 -8.72 5.56
C ALA A 517 12.79 -9.71 4.49
N PHE A 518 12.99 -9.34 3.23
CA PHE A 518 12.90 -10.27 2.11
C PHE A 518 14.25 -10.96 1.93
N PHE A 519 14.32 -12.28 2.12
CA PHE A 519 15.55 -13.05 1.92
C PHE A 519 15.64 -13.62 0.51
N GLY A 520 14.54 -14.19 0.02
CA GLY A 520 14.41 -14.74 -1.32
C GLY A 520 14.46 -13.69 -2.43
N GLY A 521 14.60 -14.21 -3.65
CA GLY A 521 14.76 -13.41 -4.87
C GLY A 521 14.05 -14.01 -6.07
N GLN A 522 13.31 -15.10 -5.91
CA GLN A 522 12.76 -15.88 -7.01
C GLN A 522 11.45 -15.27 -7.54
N THR A 523 11.27 -15.42 -8.84
CA THR A 523 10.02 -15.18 -9.55
C THR A 523 9.20 -16.47 -9.57
N THR A 524 7.98 -16.43 -10.10
CA THR A 524 7.14 -17.63 -10.17
C THR A 524 7.68 -18.69 -11.14
N ASN A 525 8.60 -18.31 -12.04
CA ASN A 525 9.21 -19.23 -13.01
C ASN A 525 9.89 -20.43 -12.33
N GLN A 526 9.71 -21.61 -12.91
CA GLN A 526 10.48 -22.79 -12.55
C GLN A 526 11.69 -22.92 -13.49
N PRO A 527 12.94 -22.77 -13.00
CA PRO A 527 14.12 -22.93 -13.84
C PRO A 527 14.20 -24.35 -14.42
N LYS A 528 14.25 -24.44 -15.75
CA LYS A 528 14.46 -25.72 -16.46
C LYS A 528 15.82 -26.31 -16.06
N LYS A 529 15.86 -27.63 -15.84
CA LYS A 529 17.10 -28.37 -15.56
C LYS A 529 17.71 -28.83 -16.87
N TYR A 530 18.97 -28.50 -17.06
CA TYR A 530 19.80 -28.87 -18.20
C TYR A 530 20.88 -29.86 -17.78
N ASN A 531 21.51 -30.48 -18.77
CA ASN A 531 22.59 -31.43 -18.60
C ASN A 531 23.94 -30.79 -18.20
N THR A 532 24.10 -29.47 -18.35
CA THR A 532 25.32 -28.75 -18.01
C THR A 532 25.11 -27.76 -16.86
N ASP A 533 26.11 -27.64 -15.99
CA ASP A 533 26.06 -26.76 -14.83
C ASP A 533 25.98 -25.28 -15.23
N GLU A 534 26.62 -24.90 -16.34
CA GLU A 534 26.55 -23.54 -16.89
C GLU A 534 25.12 -23.17 -17.31
N ALA A 535 24.43 -24.06 -18.03
CA ALA A 535 23.04 -23.82 -18.43
C ALA A 535 22.11 -23.78 -17.22
N ASN A 536 22.35 -24.62 -16.21
CA ASN A 536 21.62 -24.59 -14.94
C ASN A 536 21.82 -23.26 -14.17
N ALA A 537 23.05 -22.74 -14.14
CA ALA A 537 23.36 -21.46 -13.51
C ALA A 537 22.65 -20.29 -14.22
N ASN A 538 22.66 -20.28 -15.56
CA ASN A 538 21.98 -19.28 -16.36
C ASN A 538 20.46 -19.33 -16.17
N ALA A 539 19.88 -20.53 -16.18
CA ALA A 539 18.45 -20.72 -15.96
C ALA A 539 18.01 -20.21 -14.59
N ARG A 540 18.77 -20.50 -13.52
CA ARG A 540 18.49 -20.00 -12.17
C ARG A 540 18.61 -18.48 -12.09
N THR A 541 19.66 -17.90 -12.68
CA THR A 541 19.86 -16.44 -12.72
C THR A 541 18.69 -15.76 -13.44
N SER A 542 18.17 -16.36 -14.50
CA SER A 542 17.05 -15.82 -15.28
C SER A 542 15.69 -15.90 -14.57
N ALA A 543 15.58 -16.61 -13.45
CA ALA A 543 14.36 -16.70 -12.65
C ALA A 543 14.39 -15.81 -11.41
N MET A 544 15.46 -15.03 -11.20
CA MET A 544 15.60 -14.16 -10.05
C MET A 544 15.19 -12.71 -10.38
N MET A 545 14.28 -12.18 -9.57
CA MET A 545 13.70 -10.85 -9.70
C MET A 545 14.72 -9.71 -9.76
N PRO A 546 15.75 -9.63 -8.87
CA PRO A 546 16.72 -8.52 -8.92
C PRO A 546 17.47 -8.44 -10.26
N TYR A 547 17.75 -9.60 -10.88
CA TYR A 547 18.46 -9.65 -12.15
C TYR A 547 17.53 -9.32 -13.32
N ILE A 548 16.26 -9.76 -13.28
CA ILE A 548 15.27 -9.39 -14.28
C ILE A 548 15.01 -7.88 -14.26
N LEU A 549 14.83 -7.27 -13.07
CA LEU A 549 14.65 -5.82 -12.95
C LEU A 549 15.79 -5.02 -13.58
N ASN A 550 17.03 -5.45 -13.35
CA ASN A 550 18.19 -4.80 -13.98
C ASN A 550 18.23 -5.05 -15.50
N ALA A 551 17.98 -6.29 -15.95
CA ALA A 551 17.96 -6.63 -17.37
C ALA A 551 16.88 -5.85 -18.13
N SER A 552 15.67 -5.74 -17.55
CA SER A 552 14.57 -4.89 -18.00
C SER A 552 15.00 -3.44 -18.18
N ARG A 553 15.68 -2.88 -17.18
CA ARG A 553 16.17 -1.50 -17.22
C ARG A 553 17.21 -1.29 -18.32
N PHE A 554 18.11 -2.23 -18.54
CA PHE A 554 19.03 -2.19 -19.69
C PHE A 554 18.28 -2.27 -21.03
N ALA A 555 17.24 -3.09 -21.12
CA ALA A 555 16.39 -3.15 -22.31
C ALA A 555 15.70 -1.80 -22.60
N HIS A 556 15.19 -1.12 -21.57
CA HIS A 556 14.62 0.23 -21.69
C HIS A 556 15.64 1.25 -22.20
N TYR A 557 16.84 1.28 -21.63
CA TYR A 557 17.91 2.17 -22.09
C TYR A 557 18.30 1.88 -23.55
N ILE A 558 18.56 0.62 -23.89
CA ILE A 558 18.97 0.25 -25.26
C ILE A 558 17.87 0.63 -26.26
N LYS A 559 16.60 0.37 -25.93
CA LYS A 559 15.46 0.73 -26.78
C LYS A 559 15.45 2.22 -27.08
N VAL A 560 15.55 3.06 -26.05
CA VAL A 560 15.49 4.51 -26.19
C VAL A 560 16.70 5.05 -26.94
N ILE A 561 17.90 4.61 -26.58
CA ILE A 561 19.17 5.02 -27.21
C ILE A 561 19.21 4.65 -28.69
N MET A 562 18.83 3.42 -29.04
CA MET A 562 18.86 2.95 -30.42
C MET A 562 17.73 3.55 -31.25
N ARG A 563 16.56 3.84 -30.65
CA ARG A 563 15.45 4.53 -31.31
C ARG A 563 15.87 5.91 -31.83
N ASP A 564 16.60 6.69 -31.03
CA ASP A 564 17.11 8.01 -31.45
C ASP A 564 18.11 7.93 -32.61
N LYS A 565 18.81 6.80 -32.73
CA LYS A 565 19.82 6.57 -33.77
C LYS A 565 19.25 6.00 -35.06
N VAL A 566 17.96 5.62 -35.10
CA VAL A 566 17.31 5.15 -36.33
C VAL A 566 17.35 6.27 -37.38
N GLY A 567 17.83 5.94 -38.59
CA GLY A 567 18.01 6.90 -39.69
C GLY A 567 19.42 7.51 -39.77
N SER A 568 20.31 7.21 -38.83
CA SER A 568 21.72 7.59 -38.92
C SER A 568 22.54 6.59 -39.78
N PHE A 569 23.66 7.06 -40.34
CA PHE A 569 24.57 6.25 -41.16
C PHE A 569 25.54 5.43 -40.29
N LEU A 570 25.01 4.56 -39.42
CA LEU A 570 25.82 3.68 -38.58
C LEU A 570 26.00 2.32 -39.24
N THR A 571 27.25 1.85 -39.31
CA THR A 571 27.58 0.47 -39.66
C THR A 571 27.39 -0.45 -38.46
N LYS A 572 27.37 -1.76 -38.70
CA LYS A 572 27.36 -2.80 -37.66
C LYS A 572 28.44 -2.55 -36.59
N ASP A 573 29.67 -2.29 -37.02
CA ASP A 573 30.81 -2.09 -36.13
C ASP A 573 30.64 -0.82 -35.29
N ASN A 574 30.17 0.28 -35.89
CA ASN A 574 29.88 1.52 -35.16
C ASN A 574 28.78 1.33 -34.10
N VAL A 575 27.74 0.54 -34.40
CA VAL A 575 26.68 0.22 -33.42
C VAL A 575 27.25 -0.63 -32.29
N SER A 576 28.07 -1.63 -32.62
CA SER A 576 28.73 -2.49 -31.64
C SER A 576 29.63 -1.69 -30.70
N ASP A 577 30.52 -0.85 -31.24
CA ASP A 577 31.45 -0.03 -30.45
C ASP A 577 30.71 0.96 -29.56
N TYR A 578 29.66 1.59 -30.08
CA TYR A 578 28.85 2.52 -29.32
C TYR A 578 28.16 1.84 -28.13
N LEU A 579 27.50 0.70 -28.37
CA LEU A 579 26.78 -0.04 -27.33
C LEU A 579 27.72 -0.63 -26.28
N ASN A 580 28.88 -1.17 -26.70
CA ASN A 580 29.89 -1.69 -25.77
C ASN A 580 30.54 -0.57 -24.94
N THR A 581 30.81 0.60 -25.53
CA THR A 581 31.33 1.76 -24.79
C THR A 581 30.31 2.28 -23.78
N TRP A 582 29.03 2.33 -24.15
CA TRP A 582 27.96 2.74 -23.25
C TRP A 582 27.80 1.76 -22.08
N ILE A 583 27.69 0.46 -22.35
CA ILE A 583 27.44 -0.53 -21.28
C ILE A 583 28.63 -0.69 -20.34
N ALA A 584 29.86 -0.47 -20.82
CA ALA A 584 31.07 -0.49 -20.01
C ALA A 584 31.05 0.53 -18.86
N SER A 585 30.29 1.63 -18.99
CA SER A 585 30.12 2.61 -17.91
C SER A 585 29.35 2.08 -16.69
N TYR A 586 28.68 0.94 -16.84
CA TYR A 586 27.92 0.26 -15.77
C TYR A 586 28.60 -1.01 -15.25
N VAL A 587 29.82 -1.31 -15.71
CA VAL A 587 30.58 -2.51 -15.33
C VAL A 587 31.59 -2.19 -14.24
N LEU A 588 31.57 -2.97 -13.15
CA LEU A 588 32.54 -2.88 -12.06
C LEU A 588 33.45 -4.12 -12.06
N ILE A 589 34.76 -3.88 -12.17
CA ILE A 589 35.77 -4.95 -12.27
C ILE A 589 36.26 -5.42 -10.89
N ASP A 590 36.15 -4.57 -9.87
CA ASP A 590 36.66 -4.87 -8.53
C ASP A 590 35.67 -5.71 -7.72
N ASP A 591 36.04 -6.97 -7.45
CA ASP A 591 35.25 -7.89 -6.63
C ASP A 591 35.31 -7.57 -5.13
N GLY A 592 36.31 -6.81 -4.68
CA GLY A 592 36.49 -6.39 -3.29
C GLY A 592 35.65 -5.16 -2.90
N ALA A 593 34.98 -4.54 -3.87
CA ALA A 593 34.19 -3.34 -3.64
C ALA A 593 33.04 -3.57 -2.64
N VAL A 594 32.70 -2.51 -1.90
CA VAL A 594 31.59 -2.49 -0.94
C VAL A 594 30.26 -2.69 -1.67
N ASN A 595 29.29 -3.31 -0.99
CA ASN A 595 27.97 -3.63 -1.54
C ASN A 595 27.27 -2.42 -2.17
N GLU A 596 27.41 -1.22 -1.62
CA GLU A 596 26.84 0.01 -2.17
C GLU A 596 27.37 0.35 -3.57
N ILE A 597 28.67 0.14 -3.82
CA ILE A 597 29.30 0.39 -5.12
C ILE A 597 28.82 -0.68 -6.12
N LYS A 598 28.77 -1.95 -5.70
CA LYS A 598 28.21 -3.06 -6.50
C LYS A 598 26.74 -2.84 -6.85
N ALA A 599 25.98 -2.17 -5.99
CA ALA A 599 24.58 -1.83 -6.26
C ALA A 599 24.45 -0.69 -7.29
N ARG A 600 25.37 0.29 -7.31
CA ARG A 600 25.40 1.37 -8.31
C ARG A 600 25.87 0.90 -9.69
N TYR A 601 26.71 -0.12 -9.73
CA TYR A 601 27.24 -0.73 -10.95
C TYR A 601 26.82 -2.21 -10.98
N PRO A 602 25.62 -2.53 -11.49
CA PRO A 602 25.02 -3.84 -11.29
C PRO A 602 25.71 -4.98 -12.06
N LEU A 603 26.60 -4.66 -13.01
CA LEU A 603 27.24 -5.63 -13.90
C LEU A 603 28.70 -5.87 -13.51
N ARG A 604 29.08 -7.14 -13.44
CA ARG A 604 30.48 -7.58 -13.31
C ARG A 604 31.19 -7.61 -14.66
N GLU A 605 30.45 -7.96 -15.71
CA GLU A 605 30.91 -8.10 -17.09
C GLU A 605 29.73 -7.92 -18.04
N ALA A 606 29.96 -7.32 -19.20
CA ALA A 606 28.94 -7.13 -20.23
C ALA A 606 29.56 -7.20 -21.62
N ARG A 607 28.82 -7.77 -22.58
CA ARG A 607 29.22 -7.83 -24.00
C ARG A 607 28.01 -7.70 -24.90
N ILE A 608 28.09 -6.89 -25.95
CA ILE A 608 27.03 -6.76 -26.95
C ILE A 608 27.57 -7.14 -28.31
N ASP A 609 27.02 -8.23 -28.86
CA ASP A 609 27.39 -8.76 -30.18
C ASP A 609 26.34 -8.33 -31.21
N VAL A 610 26.73 -7.51 -32.18
CA VAL A 610 25.85 -7.04 -33.26
C VAL A 610 26.13 -7.83 -34.54
N THR A 611 25.09 -8.30 -35.24
CA THR A 611 25.19 -9.04 -36.50
C THR A 611 24.24 -8.48 -37.55
N ASP A 612 24.62 -8.48 -38.82
CA ASP A 612 23.74 -8.11 -39.92
C ASP A 612 22.60 -9.12 -40.10
N VAL A 613 21.41 -8.64 -40.48
CA VAL A 613 20.31 -9.50 -40.90
C VAL A 613 20.42 -9.76 -42.40
N PRO A 614 20.66 -11.02 -42.84
CA PRO A 614 20.81 -11.33 -44.25
C PRO A 614 19.59 -10.89 -45.07
N GLY A 615 19.82 -10.23 -46.20
CA GLY A 615 18.75 -9.76 -47.09
C GLY A 615 18.05 -8.47 -46.66
N LYS A 616 18.44 -7.85 -45.52
CA LYS A 616 17.87 -6.58 -45.06
C LYS A 616 18.98 -5.56 -44.70
N PRO A 617 19.50 -4.79 -45.68
CA PRO A 617 20.51 -3.76 -45.42
C PRO A 617 20.04 -2.76 -44.35
N GLY A 618 20.94 -2.40 -43.44
CA GLY A 618 20.65 -1.49 -42.32
C GLY A 618 19.84 -2.11 -41.16
N SER A 619 19.50 -3.41 -41.25
CA SER A 619 18.90 -4.16 -40.14
C SER A 619 19.95 -4.98 -39.41
N TYR A 620 20.06 -4.78 -38.11
CA TYR A 620 21.00 -5.46 -37.24
C TYR A 620 20.28 -6.25 -36.15
N LYS A 621 20.86 -7.37 -35.73
CA LYS A 621 20.47 -8.14 -34.55
C LYS A 621 21.56 -7.96 -33.49
N ALA A 622 21.19 -7.48 -32.31
CA ALA A 622 22.10 -7.39 -31.17
C ALA A 622 21.79 -8.51 -30.18
N THR A 623 22.83 -9.17 -29.66
CA THR A 623 22.74 -10.12 -28.55
C THR A 623 23.51 -9.55 -27.38
N VAL A 624 22.80 -9.28 -26.28
CA VAL A 624 23.33 -8.62 -25.09
C VAL A 624 23.61 -9.67 -24.03
N PHE A 625 24.87 -9.83 -23.63
CA PHE A 625 25.30 -10.69 -22.55
C PHE A 625 25.55 -9.84 -21.30
N LEU A 626 24.79 -10.10 -20.23
CA LEU A 626 24.88 -9.39 -18.97
C LEU A 626 25.27 -10.37 -17.87
N LYS A 627 26.38 -10.12 -17.18
CA LYS A 627 26.78 -10.89 -16.00
C LYS A 627 26.67 -10.00 -14.76
N PRO A 628 25.68 -10.24 -13.88
CA PRO A 628 25.52 -9.44 -12.67
C PRO A 628 26.57 -9.80 -11.62
N HIS A 629 26.69 -8.98 -10.57
CA HIS A 629 27.33 -9.41 -9.33
C HIS A 629 26.44 -10.43 -8.62
N PHE A 630 27.00 -11.60 -8.30
CA PHE A 630 26.26 -12.62 -7.58
C PHE A 630 26.09 -12.24 -6.10
N GLN A 631 24.87 -12.43 -5.60
CA GLN A 631 24.54 -12.30 -4.19
C GLN A 631 24.63 -13.67 -3.50
N LEU A 632 24.89 -13.66 -2.19
CA LEU A 632 24.95 -14.88 -1.39
C LEU A 632 23.55 -15.49 -1.24
N GLU A 633 23.39 -16.73 -1.72
CA GLU A 633 22.13 -17.49 -1.62
C GLU A 633 22.12 -18.48 -0.45
N GLU A 634 23.15 -19.33 -0.39
CA GLU A 634 23.23 -20.42 0.57
C GLU A 634 24.69 -20.66 0.97
N LEU A 635 24.90 -20.99 2.25
CA LEU A 635 26.18 -21.43 2.78
C LEU A 635 25.97 -22.72 3.59
N SER A 636 26.58 -23.81 3.14
CA SER A 636 26.68 -25.05 3.91
C SER A 636 28.05 -25.10 4.57
N ALA A 637 28.08 -25.05 5.91
CA ALA A 637 29.30 -25.13 6.70
C ALA A 637 29.35 -26.46 7.47
N SER A 638 30.48 -27.17 7.37
CA SER A 638 30.76 -28.34 8.21
C SER A 638 31.86 -28.00 9.22
N ILE A 639 31.55 -28.00 10.50
CA ILE A 639 32.54 -27.79 11.57
C ILE A 639 33.21 -29.12 11.88
N ARG A 640 34.55 -29.16 11.78
CA ARG A 640 35.35 -30.34 12.12
C ARG A 640 36.28 -29.99 13.27
N LEU A 641 36.16 -30.72 14.38
CA LEU A 641 37.11 -30.65 15.48
C LEU A 641 38.30 -31.56 15.13
N VAL A 642 39.48 -30.96 15.09
CA VAL A 642 40.73 -31.61 14.70
C VAL A 642 41.79 -31.29 15.73
N ALA A 643 42.61 -32.29 16.08
CA ALA A 643 43.70 -32.10 17.05
C ALA A 643 44.82 -31.21 16.50
N ASP A 644 45.08 -31.31 15.18
CA ASP A 644 45.91 -30.40 14.41
C ASP A 644 45.11 -29.94 13.18
N ILE A 645 45.13 -28.64 12.88
CA ILE A 645 44.43 -28.07 11.73
C ILE A 645 45.06 -28.64 10.45
N PRO A 646 44.31 -29.39 9.62
CA PRO A 646 44.80 -29.82 8.33
C PRO A 646 45.00 -28.58 7.45
N GLY A 647 46.24 -28.41 6.96
CA GLY A 647 46.57 -27.44 5.93
C GLY A 647 46.16 -27.92 4.54
#